data_AF-A0AAW4N952-F1
#
_entry.id   AF-A0AAW4N952-F1
#
_cell.length_a   1.000
_cell.length_b   1.000
_cell.length_c   1.000
_cell.angle_alpha   90.00
_cell.angle_beta   90.00
_cell.angle_gamma   90.00
#
_symmetry.space_group_name_H-M   'P 1'
#
loop_
_entity.id
_entity.type
_entity.pdbx_description
1 polymer ?
#
loop_
_entity_poly.entity_id
_entity_poly.type
_entity_poly.pdbx_seq_one_letter_code
_entity_poly.pdbx_strand_id
1 'polypeptide(L)'
;MGKKRLKTNRFSIMDFDMAHYRTTDSYTKAVDKLFAIATNEITNAASKADFDPDKPFSFDDYPKVKAQMQKTVASLTSKVQSVIETGSRKQWLFSCKKNDAFIKSIFDTSKLKKSELKQMTDKCLDALYAFQARKVAGMNLSQRVWKYTDQFREQIEHALDVGLGEGRSAQELSRDVRQNLNDPNRLFRRVRDKRGNLVLSKAAKAFHPGRGVYRSSYKNAMRLTRSEINMAYRESDYQRWQNLDFVVGFEIKRSNHEPLCKCSTCEKLVGRYPKTFKFVGWHPQCMCFAIPIIEDYFSEGRKNDRVNRLKAALKGTEAKKYISPETIDKMPEGFNNWVDAHVEAQKNWSSTPYFIKDNFLHGSLKEGLKIKLPIVPEANVDPLAGIMPQINNARQIASKWGLTVQSSMLEQCVAAKDVPKIKSRIATIEQKALMMEQADKKIRAKCDKWGLNTYILDQAMNAHDSSLILKAQAELETRYLNAERDYNTYISDARKAIKEANSHKIDASDVQSDVDIVASDIRSWLMGKANIKQRLNGLMGKLSKMLTGGIPTPPDDVEEDLNVGNVAIVMPKTPSVTYTKDDKSKTFVERAKNFFDAFDALYGSNENCQPGFKTFWRTIKANYATYKGQPTLLDVNVIQPINKHIGKGLGDHLNAIAHLGELSAAKDLDKIPMKWRTLFNGYIKKIESADVAKEGYISMYREIEAAYNIYQLSSSKMAIGYGLGKISPKMPYQFFEEMKKKLNIDVTQSMPRKRFFDSLEEYVPLSTVGTGHDSCCYYSPAFKYVRMPWNRTSVKDRFISSDKYLTKIIYHEFGHARDGLSPTGEWSSRKEWKDLFSTFEKKINKDGGAAIEAAIFQKEKDLNLAGIKTKNDVEMLGALSDTIQSLVKGHRFIWSVGHSVSYWKGDLKFKEFIAHASENYWGGNALFKELCPELYKEMCKLMDKMK
;
A
#
# COMPACT_ATOMS: atom_id res chain seq x y z
N MET A 1 27.27 -31.63 16.25
CA MET A 1 26.89 -30.21 16.06
C MET A 1 26.94 -29.83 14.58
N GLY A 2 25.81 -29.92 13.87
CA GLY A 2 25.74 -29.49 12.47
C GLY A 2 25.48 -27.99 12.37
N LYS A 3 26.43 -27.23 11.79
CA LYS A 3 26.24 -25.80 11.48
C LYS A 3 25.07 -25.66 10.50
N LYS A 4 23.92 -25.15 10.98
CA LYS A 4 22.83 -24.67 10.12
C LYS A 4 23.36 -23.52 9.25
N ARG A 5 23.59 -23.78 7.96
CA ARG A 5 23.77 -22.74 6.93
C ARG A 5 22.56 -21.80 6.97
N LEU A 6 22.79 -20.53 7.31
CA LEU A 6 21.82 -19.46 7.10
C LEU A 6 21.46 -19.41 5.61
N LYS A 7 20.20 -19.72 5.26
CA LYS A 7 19.68 -19.52 3.90
C LYS A 7 19.57 -18.00 3.66
N THR A 8 20.54 -17.41 2.98
CA THR A 8 20.35 -16.10 2.34
C THR A 8 19.45 -16.32 1.12
N ASN A 9 18.23 -15.78 1.14
CA ASN A 9 17.34 -15.79 -0.02
C ASN A 9 18.00 -14.98 -1.15
N ARG A 10 18.67 -15.65 -2.10
CA ARG A 10 19.18 -15.03 -3.33
C ARG A 10 18.00 -14.67 -4.23
N PHE A 11 18.01 -13.48 -4.84
CA PHE A 11 17.02 -13.08 -5.83
C PHE A 11 17.04 -14.04 -7.03
N SER A 12 15.87 -14.51 -7.47
CA SER A 12 15.72 -15.47 -8.56
C SER A 12 14.55 -15.05 -9.45
N ILE A 13 14.84 -14.73 -10.71
CA ILE A 13 13.81 -14.40 -11.72
C ILE A 13 12.87 -15.59 -11.95
N MET A 14 13.44 -16.80 -11.93
CA MET A 14 12.71 -18.04 -12.17
C MET A 14 11.64 -18.31 -11.10
N ASP A 15 11.90 -17.96 -9.84
CA ASP A 15 10.93 -18.11 -8.75
C ASP A 15 9.73 -17.17 -8.91
N PHE A 16 9.98 -15.93 -9.36
CA PHE A 16 8.91 -14.97 -9.67
C PHE A 16 8.09 -15.44 -10.88
N ASP A 17 8.73 -15.96 -11.94
CA ASP A 17 8.02 -16.50 -13.09
C ASP A 17 7.17 -17.73 -12.71
N MET A 18 7.66 -18.63 -11.85
CA MET A 18 6.87 -19.76 -11.33
C MET A 18 5.67 -19.29 -10.50
N ALA A 19 5.84 -18.29 -9.64
CA ALA A 19 4.75 -17.71 -8.86
C ALA A 19 3.70 -17.03 -9.76
N HIS A 20 4.15 -16.35 -10.81
CA HIS A 20 3.28 -15.78 -11.84
C HIS A 20 2.42 -16.87 -12.49
N TYR A 21 3.01 -17.98 -12.96
CA TYR A 21 2.27 -19.07 -13.59
C TYR A 21 1.21 -19.70 -12.67
N ARG A 22 1.55 -19.98 -11.40
CA ARG A 22 0.58 -20.48 -10.41
C ARG A 22 -0.60 -19.52 -10.22
N THR A 23 -0.32 -18.22 -10.23
CA THR A 23 -1.36 -17.19 -10.06
C THR A 23 -2.21 -17.08 -11.33
N THR A 24 -1.61 -17.13 -12.52
CA THR A 24 -2.32 -17.17 -13.81
C THR A 24 -3.30 -18.35 -13.87
N ASP A 25 -2.91 -19.52 -13.38
CA ASP A 25 -3.83 -20.67 -13.29
C ASP A 25 -5.01 -20.42 -12.34
N SER A 26 -4.81 -19.69 -11.24
CA SER A 26 -5.92 -19.33 -10.35
C SER A 26 -6.95 -18.42 -11.03
N TYR A 27 -6.52 -17.47 -11.89
CA TYR A 27 -7.44 -16.66 -12.70
C TYR A 27 -8.20 -17.50 -13.71
N THR A 28 -7.57 -18.52 -14.31
CA THR A 28 -8.30 -19.42 -15.21
C THR A 28 -9.34 -20.27 -14.50
N LYS A 29 -9.05 -20.74 -13.28
CA LYS A 29 -10.03 -21.43 -12.43
C LYS A 29 -11.19 -20.52 -12.03
N ALA A 30 -10.95 -19.21 -11.88
CA ALA A 30 -12.00 -18.24 -11.62
C ALA A 30 -12.92 -18.07 -12.83
N VAL A 31 -12.35 -17.93 -14.04
CA VAL A 31 -13.12 -17.91 -15.29
C VAL A 31 -13.91 -19.20 -15.46
N ASP A 32 -13.30 -20.35 -15.14
CA ASP A 32 -13.98 -21.64 -15.21
C ASP A 32 -15.25 -21.69 -14.36
N LYS A 33 -15.15 -21.29 -13.10
CA LYS A 33 -16.30 -21.18 -12.21
C LYS A 33 -17.41 -20.27 -12.74
N LEU A 34 -17.06 -19.18 -13.43
CA LEU A 34 -18.05 -18.27 -14.02
C LEU A 34 -18.85 -18.96 -15.13
N PHE A 35 -18.20 -19.72 -16.01
CA PHE A 35 -18.87 -20.51 -17.04
C PHE A 35 -19.75 -21.61 -16.42
N ALA A 36 -19.29 -22.24 -15.35
CA ALA A 36 -20.07 -23.24 -14.62
C ALA A 36 -21.35 -22.63 -14.02
N ILE A 37 -21.26 -21.46 -13.39
CA ILE A 37 -22.42 -20.73 -12.84
C ILE A 37 -23.39 -20.34 -13.96
N ALA A 38 -22.88 -19.74 -15.04
CA ALA A 38 -23.71 -19.33 -16.18
C ALA A 38 -24.45 -20.52 -16.82
N THR A 39 -23.77 -21.67 -16.95
CA THR A 39 -24.39 -22.91 -17.45
C THR A 39 -25.55 -23.34 -16.57
N ASN A 40 -25.35 -23.39 -15.24
CA ASN A 40 -26.41 -23.77 -14.28
C ASN A 40 -27.63 -22.85 -14.37
N GLU A 41 -27.41 -21.54 -14.47
CA GLU A 41 -28.50 -20.56 -14.55
C GLU A 41 -29.34 -20.77 -15.80
N ILE A 42 -28.69 -20.99 -16.96
CA ILE A 42 -29.39 -21.17 -18.22
C ILE A 42 -30.13 -22.52 -18.26
N THR A 43 -29.49 -23.62 -17.81
CA THR A 43 -30.14 -24.94 -17.82
C THR A 43 -31.32 -25.01 -16.85
N ASN A 44 -31.24 -24.36 -15.69
CA ASN A 44 -32.36 -24.26 -14.75
C ASN A 44 -33.52 -23.40 -15.26
N ALA A 45 -33.22 -22.38 -16.06
CA ALA A 45 -34.24 -21.57 -16.71
C ALA A 45 -34.92 -22.34 -17.83
N ALA A 46 -34.14 -23.09 -18.62
CA ALA A 46 -34.65 -23.97 -19.66
C ALA A 46 -35.54 -25.05 -19.07
N SER A 47 -35.10 -25.84 -18.09
CA SER A 47 -35.85 -26.99 -17.54
C SER A 47 -37.24 -26.68 -16.94
N LYS A 48 -37.61 -25.41 -16.80
CA LYS A 48 -38.92 -24.96 -16.29
C LYS A 48 -39.88 -24.52 -17.37
N ALA A 49 -39.42 -24.44 -18.63
CA ALA A 49 -40.27 -24.13 -19.76
C ALA A 49 -40.86 -25.41 -20.36
N ASP A 50 -42.04 -25.28 -20.93
CA ASP A 50 -42.75 -26.38 -21.60
C ASP A 50 -42.23 -26.47 -23.05
N PHE A 51 -41.67 -27.62 -23.42
CA PHE A 51 -40.96 -27.82 -24.68
C PHE A 51 -41.66 -28.85 -25.56
N ASP A 52 -41.65 -28.60 -26.86
CA ASP A 52 -42.11 -29.57 -27.85
C ASP A 52 -40.95 -30.52 -28.19
N PRO A 53 -41.02 -31.82 -27.81
CA PRO A 53 -39.95 -32.78 -28.08
C PRO A 53 -39.80 -33.12 -29.57
N ASP A 54 -40.77 -32.79 -30.41
CA ASP A 54 -40.75 -33.10 -31.85
C ASP A 54 -40.14 -31.96 -32.71
N LYS A 55 -39.76 -30.84 -32.07
CA LYS A 55 -39.13 -29.68 -32.73
C LYS A 55 -37.72 -29.40 -32.18
N PRO A 56 -36.72 -29.08 -33.03
CA PRO A 56 -35.40 -28.65 -32.55
C PRO A 56 -35.49 -27.42 -31.64
N PHE A 57 -34.82 -27.46 -30.49
CA PHE A 57 -34.80 -26.34 -29.54
C PHE A 57 -34.07 -25.13 -30.15
N SER A 58 -34.75 -23.98 -30.13
CA SER A 58 -34.12 -22.69 -30.34
C SER A 58 -34.52 -21.68 -29.27
N PHE A 59 -33.58 -20.84 -28.84
CA PHE A 59 -33.91 -19.75 -27.91
C PHE A 59 -34.95 -18.79 -28.49
N ASP A 60 -35.02 -18.64 -29.82
CA ASP A 60 -35.96 -17.74 -30.48
C ASP A 60 -37.42 -18.16 -30.30
N ASP A 61 -37.67 -19.45 -30.10
CA ASP A 61 -39.01 -19.99 -29.85
C ASP A 61 -39.49 -19.75 -28.39
N TYR A 62 -38.57 -19.40 -27.48
CA TYR A 62 -38.85 -19.27 -26.03
C TYR A 62 -38.40 -17.91 -25.48
N PRO A 63 -39.21 -16.83 -25.63
CA PRO A 63 -38.82 -15.47 -25.28
C PRO A 63 -38.35 -15.28 -23.82
N LYS A 64 -38.99 -15.96 -22.86
CA LYS A 64 -38.63 -15.89 -21.44
C LYS A 64 -37.26 -16.52 -21.16
N VAL A 65 -36.99 -17.68 -21.75
CA VAL A 65 -35.71 -18.40 -21.59
C VAL A 65 -34.60 -17.64 -22.32
N LYS A 66 -34.88 -17.09 -23.50
CA LYS A 66 -33.97 -16.23 -24.26
C LYS A 66 -33.54 -14.99 -23.49
N ALA A 67 -34.48 -14.27 -22.87
CA ALA A 67 -34.18 -13.08 -22.07
C ALA A 67 -33.27 -13.42 -20.88
N GLN A 68 -33.52 -14.54 -20.19
CA GLN A 68 -32.69 -15.00 -19.08
C GLN A 68 -31.29 -15.42 -19.56
N MET A 69 -31.19 -16.14 -20.68
CA MET A 69 -29.92 -16.51 -21.29
C MET A 69 -29.10 -15.27 -21.68
N GLN A 70 -29.71 -14.29 -22.35
CA GLN A 70 -29.04 -13.05 -22.76
C GLN A 70 -28.49 -12.29 -21.55
N LYS A 71 -29.27 -12.21 -20.47
CA LYS A 71 -28.84 -11.60 -19.19
C LYS A 71 -27.66 -12.33 -18.56
N THR A 72 -27.70 -13.67 -18.51
CA THR A 72 -26.62 -14.49 -17.94
C THR A 72 -25.35 -14.40 -18.79
N VAL A 73 -25.46 -14.43 -20.13
CA VAL A 73 -24.34 -14.26 -21.08
C VAL A 73 -23.70 -12.88 -20.93
N ALA A 74 -24.50 -11.80 -20.85
CA ALA A 74 -23.98 -10.45 -20.62
C ALA A 74 -23.25 -10.33 -19.26
N SER A 75 -23.81 -10.95 -18.21
CA SER A 75 -23.15 -11.00 -16.89
C SER A 75 -21.82 -11.76 -16.93
N LEU A 76 -21.78 -12.89 -17.66
CA LEU A 76 -20.58 -13.69 -17.86
C LEU A 76 -19.49 -12.89 -18.58
N THR A 77 -19.83 -12.18 -19.67
CA THR A 77 -18.89 -11.32 -20.40
C THR A 77 -18.25 -10.29 -19.48
N SER A 78 -19.07 -9.53 -18.75
CA SER A 78 -18.59 -8.48 -17.85
C SER A 78 -17.69 -9.03 -16.74
N LYS A 79 -18.06 -10.17 -16.14
CA LYS A 79 -17.25 -10.80 -15.08
C LYS A 79 -15.93 -11.36 -15.62
N VAL A 80 -15.93 -12.00 -16.79
CA VAL A 80 -14.69 -12.51 -17.41
C VAL A 80 -13.76 -11.37 -17.81
N GLN A 81 -14.28 -10.28 -18.39
CA GLN A 81 -13.51 -9.07 -18.68
C GLN A 81 -12.86 -8.52 -17.41
N SER A 82 -13.62 -8.39 -16.32
CA SER A 82 -13.11 -7.90 -15.04
C SER A 82 -11.98 -8.77 -14.46
N VAL A 83 -12.09 -10.11 -14.58
CA VAL A 83 -11.03 -11.03 -14.15
C VAL A 83 -9.75 -10.82 -14.97
N ILE A 84 -9.87 -10.62 -16.29
CA ILE A 84 -8.71 -10.39 -17.16
C ILE A 84 -8.04 -9.05 -16.86
N GLU A 85 -8.82 -7.96 -16.73
CA GLU A 85 -8.28 -6.62 -16.44
C GLU A 85 -7.64 -6.55 -15.05
N THR A 86 -8.28 -7.17 -14.05
CA THR A 86 -7.73 -7.25 -12.69
C THR A 86 -6.48 -8.11 -12.66
N GLY A 87 -6.50 -9.25 -13.34
CA GLY A 87 -5.37 -10.16 -13.46
C GLY A 87 -4.18 -9.51 -14.16
N SER A 88 -4.41 -8.83 -15.28
CA SER A 88 -3.35 -8.13 -16.04
C SER A 88 -2.71 -7.04 -15.19
N ARG A 89 -3.50 -6.24 -14.46
CA ARG A 89 -2.99 -5.20 -13.56
C ARG A 89 -2.20 -5.78 -12.41
N LYS A 90 -2.71 -6.83 -11.74
CA LYS A 90 -2.02 -7.46 -10.60
C LYS A 90 -0.69 -8.10 -11.04
N GLN A 91 -0.67 -8.76 -12.20
CA GLN A 91 0.55 -9.36 -12.72
C GLN A 91 1.53 -8.32 -13.26
N TRP A 92 1.06 -7.22 -13.83
CA TRP A 92 1.93 -6.07 -14.16
C TRP A 92 2.65 -5.55 -12.90
N LEU A 93 1.91 -5.26 -11.83
CA LEU A 93 2.51 -4.79 -10.57
C LEU A 93 3.42 -5.85 -9.92
N PHE A 94 3.10 -7.14 -10.07
CA PHE A 94 3.96 -8.22 -9.62
C PHE A 94 5.28 -8.27 -10.41
N SER A 95 5.24 -7.99 -11.71
CA SER A 95 6.42 -7.81 -12.54
C SER A 95 7.23 -6.57 -12.12
N CYS A 96 6.58 -5.44 -11.79
CA CYS A 96 7.27 -4.29 -11.19
C CYS A 96 7.98 -4.67 -9.88
N LYS A 97 7.31 -5.42 -9.00
CA LYS A 97 7.93 -5.91 -7.75
C LYS A 97 9.13 -6.82 -8.02
N LYS A 98 9.06 -7.69 -9.03
CA LYS A 98 10.20 -8.51 -9.47
C LYS A 98 11.38 -7.62 -9.87
N ASN A 99 11.12 -6.62 -10.71
CA ASN A 99 12.16 -5.72 -11.20
C ASN A 99 12.70 -4.80 -10.10
N ASP A 100 11.90 -4.43 -9.08
CA ASP A 100 12.40 -3.69 -7.90
C ASP A 100 13.32 -4.56 -7.04
N ALA A 101 12.95 -5.83 -6.86
CA ALA A 101 13.80 -6.80 -6.18
C ALA A 101 15.09 -7.09 -6.97
N PHE A 102 15.02 -7.11 -8.30
CA PHE A 102 16.19 -7.19 -9.18
C PHE A 102 17.13 -5.99 -8.98
N ILE A 103 16.61 -4.77 -9.02
CA ILE A 103 17.41 -3.54 -8.79
C ILE A 103 18.04 -3.58 -7.40
N LYS A 104 17.30 -3.94 -6.35
CA LYS A 104 17.83 -4.09 -4.98
C LYS A 104 18.90 -5.17 -4.86
N SER A 105 18.87 -6.19 -5.72
CA SER A 105 19.90 -7.24 -5.73
C SER A 105 21.20 -6.80 -6.38
N ILE A 106 21.17 -5.77 -7.24
CA ILE A 106 22.32 -5.25 -7.97
C ILE A 106 22.87 -3.96 -7.34
N PHE A 107 21.99 -3.08 -6.85
CA PHE A 107 22.33 -1.78 -6.30
C PHE A 107 21.98 -1.67 -4.82
N ASP A 108 22.85 -0.99 -4.08
CA ASP A 108 22.50 -0.41 -2.79
C ASP A 108 21.61 0.82 -3.04
N THR A 109 20.29 0.60 -3.00
CA THR A 109 19.29 1.63 -3.34
C THR A 109 19.35 2.86 -2.43
N SER A 110 20.02 2.77 -1.27
CA SER A 110 20.24 3.93 -0.38
C SER A 110 21.22 4.95 -0.94
N LYS A 111 22.05 4.55 -1.91
CA LYS A 111 23.09 5.38 -2.54
C LYS A 111 22.66 6.01 -3.87
N LEU A 112 21.46 5.70 -4.35
CA LEU A 112 20.90 6.28 -5.57
C LEU A 112 20.17 7.60 -5.24
N LYS A 113 20.25 8.58 -6.14
CA LYS A 113 19.44 9.80 -5.99
C LYS A 113 17.96 9.44 -6.09
N LYS A 114 17.10 10.11 -5.31
CA LYS A 114 15.64 9.86 -5.31
C LYS A 114 15.03 9.94 -6.73
N SER A 115 15.52 10.86 -7.57
CA SER A 115 15.06 11.00 -8.96
C SER A 115 15.45 9.82 -9.86
N GLU A 116 16.69 9.35 -9.76
CA GLU A 116 17.18 8.17 -10.51
C GLU A 116 16.46 6.90 -10.04
N LEU A 117 16.29 6.74 -8.73
CA LEU A 117 15.54 5.62 -8.17
C LEU A 117 14.08 5.64 -8.66
N LYS A 118 13.42 6.82 -8.64
CA LYS A 118 12.04 6.98 -9.13
C LYS A 118 11.89 6.59 -10.60
N GLN A 119 12.84 6.96 -11.46
CA GLN A 119 12.84 6.57 -12.88
C GLN A 119 13.05 5.06 -13.07
N MET A 120 13.98 4.45 -12.32
CA MET A 120 14.28 3.02 -12.41
C MET A 120 13.18 2.12 -11.81
N THR A 121 12.41 2.64 -10.85
CA THR A 121 11.28 1.95 -10.21
C THR A 121 9.93 2.40 -10.75
N ASP A 122 9.88 3.13 -11.86
CA ASP A 122 8.63 3.51 -12.49
C ASP A 122 7.82 2.25 -12.81
N LYS A 123 6.54 2.27 -12.42
CA LYS A 123 5.61 1.17 -12.64
C LYS A 123 5.04 1.19 -14.06
N CYS A 124 5.32 2.23 -14.85
CA CYS A 124 4.88 2.39 -16.23
C CYS A 124 3.36 2.18 -16.39
N LEU A 125 2.56 2.82 -15.53
CA LEU A 125 1.11 2.63 -15.50
C LEU A 125 0.41 3.12 -16.78
N ASP A 126 0.98 4.11 -17.47
CA ASP A 126 0.48 4.57 -18.77
C ASP A 126 0.61 3.48 -19.85
N ALA A 127 1.72 2.72 -19.83
CA ALA A 127 1.91 1.59 -20.72
C ALA A 127 0.94 0.44 -20.39
N LEU A 128 0.58 0.24 -19.11
CA LEU A 128 -0.48 -0.68 -18.72
C LEU A 128 -1.83 -0.24 -19.28
N TYR A 129 -2.18 1.05 -19.18
CA TYR A 129 -3.42 1.58 -19.73
C TYR A 129 -3.48 1.39 -21.25
N ALA A 130 -2.40 1.75 -21.96
CA ALA A 130 -2.28 1.54 -23.40
C ALA A 130 -2.41 0.05 -23.77
N PHE A 131 -1.81 -0.84 -22.97
CA PHE A 131 -1.94 -2.30 -23.15
C PHE A 131 -3.40 -2.75 -22.99
N GLN A 132 -4.12 -2.28 -21.96
CA GLN A 132 -5.51 -2.66 -21.72
C GLN A 132 -6.48 -2.08 -22.76
N ALA A 133 -6.22 -0.86 -23.24
CA ALA A 133 -7.03 -0.18 -24.24
C ALA A 133 -6.80 -0.67 -25.69
N ARG A 134 -5.78 -1.51 -25.92
CA ARG A 134 -5.37 -1.92 -27.27
C ARG A 134 -6.47 -2.72 -28.01
N LYS A 135 -6.60 -2.46 -29.30
CA LYS A 135 -7.44 -3.25 -30.20
C LYS A 135 -6.61 -4.37 -30.84
N VAL A 136 -7.08 -5.60 -30.78
CA VAL A 136 -6.47 -6.76 -31.44
C VAL A 136 -7.39 -7.20 -32.58
N ALA A 137 -6.92 -7.09 -33.82
CA ALA A 137 -7.73 -7.29 -35.02
C ALA A 137 -9.01 -6.42 -35.02
N GLY A 138 -8.88 -5.14 -34.67
CA GLY A 138 -9.98 -4.19 -34.60
C GLY A 138 -10.88 -4.29 -33.35
N MET A 139 -10.76 -5.37 -32.57
CA MET A 139 -11.59 -5.61 -31.39
C MET A 139 -10.90 -5.25 -30.08
N ASN A 140 -11.61 -4.57 -29.18
CA ASN A 140 -11.18 -4.36 -27.80
C ASN A 140 -11.35 -5.65 -26.96
N LEU A 141 -10.89 -5.64 -25.70
CA LEU A 141 -10.98 -6.81 -24.81
C LEU A 141 -12.42 -7.29 -24.62
N SER A 142 -13.36 -6.37 -24.40
CA SER A 142 -14.79 -6.68 -24.20
C SER A 142 -15.38 -7.41 -25.40
N GLN A 143 -15.12 -6.91 -26.61
CA GLN A 143 -15.57 -7.52 -27.87
C GLN A 143 -14.98 -8.92 -28.09
N ARG A 144 -13.71 -9.12 -27.69
CA ARG A 144 -13.05 -10.44 -27.79
C ARG A 144 -13.62 -11.44 -26.79
N VAL A 145 -13.96 -11.00 -25.58
CA VAL A 145 -14.68 -11.83 -24.60
C VAL A 145 -16.09 -12.13 -25.12
N TRP A 146 -16.79 -11.13 -25.64
CA TRP A 146 -18.13 -11.24 -26.18
C TRP A 146 -18.23 -12.30 -27.30
N LYS A 147 -17.25 -12.33 -28.20
CA LYS A 147 -17.16 -13.34 -29.26
C LYS A 147 -17.19 -14.77 -28.70
N TYR A 148 -16.51 -15.02 -27.59
CA TYR A 148 -16.50 -16.36 -26.97
C TYR A 148 -17.78 -16.65 -26.17
N THR A 149 -18.41 -15.64 -25.59
CA THR A 149 -19.68 -15.80 -24.89
C THR A 149 -20.86 -15.98 -25.86
N ASP A 150 -20.77 -15.46 -27.09
CA ASP A 150 -21.74 -15.74 -28.15
C ASP A 150 -21.57 -17.17 -28.70
N GLN A 151 -20.32 -17.62 -28.90
CA GLN A 151 -20.04 -19.05 -29.17
C GLN A 151 -20.58 -19.96 -28.04
N PHE A 152 -20.54 -19.50 -26.79
CA PHE A 152 -21.12 -20.22 -25.66
C PHE A 152 -22.65 -20.32 -25.76
N ARG A 153 -23.35 -19.28 -26.23
CA ARG A 153 -24.81 -19.32 -26.46
C ARG A 153 -25.20 -20.43 -27.43
N GLU A 154 -24.55 -20.49 -28.60
CA GLU A 154 -24.82 -21.53 -29.61
C GLU A 154 -24.58 -22.95 -29.05
N GLN A 155 -23.52 -23.11 -28.25
CA GLN A 155 -23.20 -24.40 -27.63
C GLN A 155 -24.22 -24.84 -26.58
N ILE A 156 -24.77 -23.88 -25.84
CA ILE A 156 -25.82 -24.13 -24.87
C ILE A 156 -27.11 -24.50 -25.59
N GLU A 157 -27.49 -23.79 -26.66
CA GLU A 157 -28.69 -24.08 -27.46
C GLU A 157 -28.71 -25.53 -27.96
N HIS A 158 -27.59 -25.99 -28.53
CA HIS A 158 -27.45 -27.38 -28.94
C HIS A 158 -27.41 -28.38 -27.79
N ALA A 159 -26.83 -28.03 -26.65
CA ALA A 159 -26.78 -28.92 -25.50
C ALA A 159 -28.17 -29.08 -24.85
N LEU A 160 -28.99 -28.03 -24.88
CA LEU A 160 -30.38 -28.06 -24.44
C LEU A 160 -31.25 -28.90 -25.38
N ASP A 161 -31.11 -28.75 -26.70
CA ASP A 161 -31.80 -29.57 -27.72
C ASP A 161 -31.64 -31.08 -27.45
N VAL A 162 -30.38 -31.53 -27.31
CA VAL A 162 -30.07 -32.94 -27.06
C VAL A 162 -30.57 -33.41 -25.70
N GLY A 163 -30.39 -32.60 -24.64
CA GLY A 163 -30.70 -33.04 -23.29
C GLY A 163 -32.18 -32.98 -22.91
N LEU A 164 -32.96 -32.09 -23.54
CA LEU A 164 -34.41 -32.01 -23.37
C LEU A 164 -35.13 -33.13 -24.14
N GLY A 165 -34.68 -33.46 -25.37
CA GLY A 165 -35.23 -34.59 -26.14
C GLY A 165 -35.03 -35.97 -25.49
N GLU A 166 -34.07 -36.09 -24.57
CA GLU A 166 -33.80 -37.30 -23.79
C GLU A 166 -34.42 -37.28 -22.37
N GLY A 167 -35.18 -36.24 -22.00
CA GLY A 167 -35.91 -36.17 -20.72
C GLY A 167 -35.04 -35.96 -19.46
N ARG A 168 -33.85 -35.36 -19.59
CA ARG A 168 -32.89 -35.23 -18.47
C ARG A 168 -33.27 -34.14 -17.47
N SER A 169 -32.92 -34.32 -16.20
CA SER A 169 -33.10 -33.27 -15.18
C SER A 169 -32.17 -32.07 -15.41
N ALA A 170 -32.52 -30.90 -14.87
CA ALA A 170 -31.71 -29.67 -14.98
C ALA A 170 -30.26 -29.83 -14.48
N GLN A 171 -30.06 -30.69 -13.47
CA GLN A 171 -28.76 -30.95 -12.85
C GLN A 171 -27.90 -31.88 -13.72
N GLU A 172 -28.51 -32.90 -14.33
CA GLU A 172 -27.86 -33.78 -15.31
C GLU A 172 -27.51 -33.00 -16.57
N LEU A 173 -28.46 -32.21 -17.07
CA LEU A 173 -28.30 -31.32 -18.21
C LEU A 173 -27.11 -30.38 -18.03
N SER A 174 -27.00 -29.73 -16.88
CA SER A 174 -25.84 -28.87 -16.58
C SER A 174 -24.52 -29.65 -16.55
N ARG A 175 -24.49 -30.86 -15.97
CA ARG A 175 -23.29 -31.71 -15.95
C ARG A 175 -22.87 -32.09 -17.37
N ASP A 176 -23.81 -32.50 -18.21
CA ASP A 176 -23.54 -32.87 -19.60
C ASP A 176 -23.10 -31.68 -20.43
N VAL A 177 -23.76 -30.54 -20.29
CA VAL A 177 -23.37 -29.28 -20.93
C VAL A 177 -21.93 -28.93 -20.55
N ARG A 178 -21.56 -28.98 -19.28
CA ARG A 178 -20.17 -28.73 -18.83
C ARG A 178 -19.17 -29.73 -19.38
N GLN A 179 -19.52 -31.02 -19.46
CA GLN A 179 -18.67 -32.04 -20.06
C GLN A 179 -18.49 -31.81 -21.56
N ASN A 180 -19.55 -31.40 -22.25
CA ASN A 180 -19.54 -31.09 -23.66
C ASN A 180 -18.78 -29.78 -23.98
N LEU A 181 -18.84 -28.79 -23.09
CA LEU A 181 -18.00 -27.59 -23.17
C LEU A 181 -16.53 -27.92 -22.92
N ASN A 182 -16.21 -28.96 -22.15
CA ASN A 182 -14.84 -29.44 -21.97
C ASN A 182 -14.33 -30.33 -23.12
N ASP A 183 -15.20 -31.16 -23.69
CA ASP A 183 -14.94 -31.98 -24.87
C ASP A 183 -16.04 -31.80 -25.93
N PRO A 184 -15.88 -30.81 -26.82
CA PRO A 184 -16.89 -30.47 -27.82
C PRO A 184 -17.27 -31.63 -28.75
N ASN A 185 -16.37 -32.60 -28.94
CA ASN A 185 -16.62 -33.74 -29.83
C ASN A 185 -17.70 -34.69 -29.28
N ARG A 186 -18.01 -34.63 -27.97
CA ARG A 186 -19.09 -35.41 -27.36
C ARG A 186 -20.48 -34.92 -27.74
N LEU A 187 -20.64 -33.61 -27.93
CA LEU A 187 -21.94 -32.97 -28.24
C LEU A 187 -22.39 -33.30 -29.67
N PHE A 188 -21.42 -33.44 -30.58
CA PHE A 188 -21.66 -33.64 -32.01
C PHE A 188 -21.81 -35.10 -32.46
N ARG A 189 -21.59 -36.07 -31.55
CA ARG A 189 -21.66 -37.51 -31.84
C ARG A 189 -22.96 -38.17 -31.42
N ARG A 190 -23.86 -37.48 -30.72
CA ARG A 190 -25.05 -38.08 -30.09
C ARG A 190 -26.33 -38.06 -30.93
N VAL A 191 -26.34 -37.44 -32.11
CA VAL A 191 -27.53 -37.44 -32.98
C VAL A 191 -27.63 -38.80 -33.69
N ARG A 192 -28.76 -39.49 -33.54
CA ARG A 192 -29.04 -40.76 -34.24
C ARG A 192 -29.91 -40.52 -35.48
N ASP A 193 -29.66 -41.25 -36.56
CA ASP A 193 -30.52 -41.24 -37.75
C ASP A 193 -31.80 -42.09 -37.52
N LYS A 194 -32.74 -42.05 -38.47
CA LYS A 194 -33.99 -42.87 -38.44
C LYS A 194 -33.74 -44.39 -38.40
N ARG A 195 -32.49 -44.86 -38.50
CA ARG A 195 -32.07 -46.27 -38.44
C ARG A 195 -31.22 -46.58 -37.20
N GLY A 196 -31.09 -45.64 -36.26
CA GLY A 196 -30.41 -45.83 -34.97
C GLY A 196 -28.88 -45.63 -35.01
N ASN A 197 -28.29 -45.22 -36.13
CA ASN A 197 -26.84 -45.01 -36.25
C ASN A 197 -26.44 -43.59 -35.82
N LEU A 198 -25.29 -43.45 -35.14
CA LEU A 198 -24.75 -42.15 -34.73
C LEU A 198 -24.26 -41.36 -35.95
N VAL A 199 -24.89 -40.23 -36.24
CA VAL A 199 -24.55 -39.31 -37.33
C VAL A 199 -24.17 -37.94 -36.77
N LEU A 200 -23.20 -37.27 -37.40
CA LEU A 200 -22.91 -35.86 -37.08
C LEU A 200 -24.13 -35.00 -37.42
N SER A 201 -24.58 -34.16 -36.47
CA SER A 201 -25.68 -33.22 -36.71
C SER A 201 -25.36 -32.26 -37.87
N LYS A 202 -26.39 -31.76 -38.56
CA LYS A 202 -26.22 -30.84 -39.71
C LYS A 202 -25.44 -29.58 -39.31
N ALA A 203 -25.65 -29.09 -38.08
CA ALA A 203 -24.88 -28.00 -37.46
C ALA A 203 -23.45 -28.40 -37.07
N ALA A 204 -23.22 -29.64 -36.60
CA ALA A 204 -21.89 -30.16 -36.32
C ALA A 204 -20.99 -30.27 -37.57
N LYS A 205 -21.60 -30.64 -38.71
CA LYS A 205 -20.95 -30.60 -40.03
C LYS A 205 -20.73 -29.17 -40.52
N ALA A 206 -21.44 -28.16 -40.00
CA ALA A 206 -21.22 -26.75 -40.33
C ALA A 206 -20.22 -26.06 -39.39
N PHE A 207 -20.08 -26.54 -38.15
CA PHE A 207 -19.27 -25.90 -37.10
C PHE A 207 -17.76 -26.20 -37.21
N HIS A 208 -17.09 -25.44 -38.08
CA HIS A 208 -15.65 -25.50 -38.31
C HIS A 208 -14.97 -24.18 -37.88
N PRO A 209 -14.59 -24.00 -36.60
CA PRO A 209 -13.98 -22.76 -36.10
C PRO A 209 -12.57 -22.45 -36.66
N GLY A 210 -12.09 -23.23 -37.63
CA GLY A 210 -10.78 -23.06 -38.27
C GLY A 210 -9.62 -23.75 -37.52
N ARG A 211 -8.45 -23.83 -38.18
CA ARG A 211 -7.22 -24.34 -37.55
C ARG A 211 -6.75 -23.37 -36.46
N GLY A 212 -6.55 -23.86 -35.24
CA GLY A 212 -5.96 -23.09 -34.13
C GLY A 212 -6.95 -22.37 -33.20
N VAL A 213 -8.26 -22.60 -33.32
CA VAL A 213 -9.31 -22.14 -32.39
C VAL A 213 -9.97 -23.35 -31.74
N TYR A 214 -10.20 -23.33 -30.42
CA TYR A 214 -10.89 -24.44 -29.78
C TYR A 214 -12.35 -24.45 -30.22
N ARG A 215 -12.90 -25.65 -30.43
CA ARG A 215 -14.36 -25.82 -30.55
C ARG A 215 -15.09 -25.40 -29.27
N SER A 216 -14.42 -25.35 -28.13
CA SER A 216 -14.98 -24.95 -26.84
C SER A 216 -14.82 -23.45 -26.59
N SER A 217 -15.94 -22.74 -26.39
CA SER A 217 -15.97 -21.34 -25.93
C SER A 217 -15.20 -21.17 -24.61
N TYR A 218 -15.41 -22.11 -23.70
CA TYR A 218 -14.75 -22.22 -22.39
C TYR A 218 -13.21 -22.31 -22.50
N LYS A 219 -12.67 -23.20 -23.35
CA LYS A 219 -11.22 -23.31 -23.57
C LYS A 219 -10.64 -22.05 -24.24
N ASN A 220 -11.39 -21.44 -25.16
CA ASN A 220 -10.99 -20.18 -25.78
C ASN A 220 -10.93 -19.02 -24.77
N ALA A 221 -11.92 -18.91 -23.87
CA ALA A 221 -11.94 -17.89 -22.83
C ALA A 221 -10.76 -18.04 -21.85
N MET A 222 -10.50 -19.25 -21.36
CA MET A 222 -9.32 -19.50 -20.52
C MET A 222 -8.00 -19.23 -21.25
N ARG A 223 -7.90 -19.59 -22.54
CA ARG A 223 -6.72 -19.28 -23.38
C ARG A 223 -6.51 -17.78 -23.49
N LEU A 224 -7.58 -17.02 -23.72
CA LEU A 224 -7.54 -15.57 -23.75
C LEU A 224 -7.03 -15.04 -22.40
N THR A 225 -7.62 -15.48 -21.27
CA THR A 225 -7.21 -15.07 -19.93
C THR A 225 -5.73 -15.32 -19.66
N ARG A 226 -5.21 -16.53 -19.92
CA ARG A 226 -3.77 -16.83 -19.72
C ARG A 226 -2.90 -15.93 -20.60
N SER A 227 -3.27 -15.80 -21.87
CA SER A 227 -2.44 -15.08 -22.84
C SER A 227 -2.39 -13.58 -22.51
N GLU A 228 -3.53 -12.95 -22.21
CA GLU A 228 -3.60 -11.52 -21.86
C GLU A 228 -2.82 -11.20 -20.58
N ILE A 229 -2.95 -12.05 -19.55
CA ILE A 229 -2.27 -11.85 -18.26
C ILE A 229 -0.76 -12.08 -18.40
N ASN A 230 -0.33 -13.12 -19.14
CA ASN A 230 1.09 -13.37 -19.40
C ASN A 230 1.71 -12.24 -20.23
N MET A 231 1.01 -11.78 -21.28
CA MET A 231 1.48 -10.67 -22.10
C MET A 231 1.62 -9.39 -21.27
N ALA A 232 0.70 -9.09 -20.35
CA ALA A 232 0.80 -7.93 -19.47
C ALA A 232 2.03 -8.02 -18.54
N TYR A 233 2.30 -9.20 -17.99
CA TYR A 233 3.48 -9.44 -17.14
C TYR A 233 4.79 -9.20 -17.91
N ARG A 234 4.88 -9.69 -19.15
CA ARG A 234 6.05 -9.55 -20.03
C ARG A 234 6.21 -8.15 -20.62
N GLU A 235 5.10 -7.49 -20.95
CA GLU A 235 5.10 -6.09 -21.37
C GLU A 235 5.68 -5.20 -20.27
N SER A 236 5.29 -5.46 -19.01
CA SER A 236 5.83 -4.73 -17.86
C SER A 236 7.35 -4.88 -17.75
N ASP A 237 7.88 -6.10 -17.92
CA ASP A 237 9.33 -6.35 -17.97
C ASP A 237 9.99 -5.53 -19.09
N TYR A 238 9.43 -5.60 -20.30
CA TYR A 238 9.95 -4.87 -21.46
C TYR A 238 10.02 -3.36 -21.21
N GLN A 239 8.92 -2.75 -20.73
CA GLN A 239 8.85 -1.31 -20.45
C GLN A 239 9.83 -0.89 -19.34
N ARG A 240 9.88 -1.68 -18.26
CA ARG A 240 10.85 -1.49 -17.18
C ARG A 240 12.27 -1.50 -17.70
N TRP A 241 12.62 -2.50 -18.50
CA TRP A 241 13.98 -2.65 -19.00
C TRP A 241 14.37 -1.53 -19.96
N GLN A 242 13.43 -0.95 -20.73
CA GLN A 242 13.71 0.23 -21.58
C GLN A 242 14.31 1.38 -20.77
N ASN A 243 13.78 1.64 -19.57
CA ASN A 243 14.23 2.72 -18.69
C ASN A 243 15.53 2.41 -17.93
N LEU A 244 16.04 1.17 -18.00
CA LEU A 244 17.27 0.76 -17.32
C LEU A 244 18.45 0.79 -18.29
N ASP A 245 19.26 1.85 -18.23
CA ASP A 245 20.41 2.05 -19.13
C ASP A 245 21.43 0.89 -19.10
N PHE A 246 21.50 0.13 -18.00
CA PHE A 246 22.43 -0.99 -17.82
C PHE A 246 21.97 -2.34 -18.32
N VAL A 247 20.73 -2.42 -18.80
CA VAL A 247 20.27 -3.58 -19.56
C VAL A 247 20.70 -3.37 -21.00
N VAL A 248 21.51 -4.29 -21.53
CA VAL A 248 22.05 -4.25 -22.91
C VAL A 248 21.30 -5.17 -23.88
N GLY A 249 20.49 -6.07 -23.34
CA GLY A 249 19.67 -7.02 -24.09
C GLY A 249 18.92 -7.92 -23.14
N PHE A 250 18.31 -8.99 -23.65
CA PHE A 250 17.74 -10.04 -22.81
C PHE A 250 17.89 -11.41 -23.48
N GLU A 251 17.96 -12.45 -22.65
CA GLU A 251 18.03 -13.84 -23.08
C GLU A 251 16.65 -14.49 -22.91
N ILE A 252 16.08 -15.01 -24.00
CA ILE A 252 14.82 -15.75 -23.96
C ILE A 252 15.10 -17.23 -23.69
N LYS A 253 14.50 -17.77 -22.63
CA LYS A 253 14.60 -19.18 -22.23
C LYS A 253 13.24 -19.87 -22.20
N ARG A 254 13.28 -21.19 -22.40
CA ARG A 254 12.12 -22.08 -22.24
C ARG A 254 11.93 -22.43 -20.76
N SER A 255 10.67 -22.64 -20.38
CA SER A 255 10.33 -23.12 -19.04
C SER A 255 10.48 -24.64 -18.95
N ASN A 256 10.92 -25.15 -17.81
CA ASN A 256 11.11 -26.59 -17.55
C ASN A 256 9.81 -27.30 -17.12
N HIS A 257 8.64 -26.74 -17.44
CA HIS A 257 7.35 -27.30 -17.03
C HIS A 257 6.86 -28.35 -18.04
N GLU A 258 7.23 -29.62 -17.81
CA GLU A 258 6.81 -30.74 -18.65
C GLU A 258 5.40 -31.26 -18.30
N PRO A 259 4.61 -31.75 -19.28
CA PRO A 259 4.86 -31.81 -20.72
C PRO A 259 4.44 -30.54 -21.48
N LEU A 260 3.89 -29.55 -20.79
CA LEU A 260 3.25 -28.36 -21.36
C LEU A 260 4.21 -27.43 -22.15
N CYS A 261 5.54 -27.61 -22.06
CA CYS A 261 6.55 -26.73 -22.69
C CYS A 261 7.33 -27.34 -23.87
N LYS A 262 6.89 -28.47 -24.45
CA LYS A 262 7.46 -29.03 -25.70
C LYS A 262 6.88 -28.34 -26.94
N CYS A 263 7.37 -27.13 -27.25
CA CYS A 263 6.96 -26.35 -28.44
C CYS A 263 8.14 -26.18 -29.41
N SER A 264 7.98 -26.65 -30.65
CA SER A 264 9.01 -26.60 -31.71
C SER A 264 9.32 -25.18 -32.18
N THR A 265 8.35 -24.26 -32.12
CA THR A 265 8.60 -22.84 -32.42
C THR A 265 9.44 -22.19 -31.33
N CYS A 266 9.13 -22.44 -30.06
CA CYS A 266 9.90 -21.87 -28.94
C CYS A 266 11.34 -22.37 -28.92
N GLU A 267 11.58 -23.62 -29.32
CA GLU A 267 12.92 -24.20 -29.40
C GLU A 267 13.84 -23.51 -30.39
N LYS A 268 13.30 -23.10 -31.56
CA LYS A 268 14.08 -22.42 -32.60
C LYS A 268 14.32 -20.93 -32.29
N LEU A 269 13.46 -20.32 -31.46
CA LEU A 269 13.47 -18.89 -31.16
C LEU A 269 14.07 -18.56 -29.77
N VAL A 270 14.80 -19.48 -29.14
CA VAL A 270 15.60 -19.15 -27.94
C VAL A 270 16.89 -18.44 -28.34
N GLY A 271 17.36 -17.52 -27.51
CA GLY A 271 18.61 -16.81 -27.78
C GLY A 271 18.72 -15.46 -27.09
N ARG A 272 19.77 -14.72 -27.43
CA ARG A 272 20.05 -13.36 -26.94
C ARG A 272 19.49 -12.33 -27.93
N TYR A 273 18.57 -11.51 -27.45
CA TYR A 273 17.91 -10.51 -28.27
C TYR A 273 18.35 -9.09 -27.88
N PRO A 274 18.39 -8.16 -28.86
CA PRO A 274 18.56 -6.74 -28.58
C PRO A 274 17.48 -6.22 -27.62
N LYS A 275 17.85 -5.27 -26.76
CA LYS A 275 16.92 -4.66 -25.78
C LYS A 275 15.68 -4.04 -26.42
N THR A 276 15.79 -3.58 -27.66
CA THR A 276 14.70 -2.96 -28.40
C THR A 276 13.66 -3.97 -28.91
N PHE A 277 14.00 -5.26 -28.98
CA PHE A 277 13.04 -6.30 -29.38
C PHE A 277 11.93 -6.42 -28.34
N LYS A 278 10.68 -6.36 -28.78
CA LYS A 278 9.50 -6.49 -27.91
C LYS A 278 9.07 -7.94 -27.81
N PHE A 279 9.28 -8.55 -26.64
CA PHE A 279 8.88 -9.91 -26.34
C PHE A 279 7.73 -9.98 -25.34
N VAL A 280 6.54 -10.35 -25.82
CA VAL A 280 5.35 -10.63 -24.99
C VAL A 280 4.96 -12.12 -25.02
N GLY A 281 5.81 -12.96 -25.62
CA GLY A 281 5.62 -14.38 -25.91
C GLY A 281 5.91 -14.74 -27.39
N TRP A 282 5.78 -16.01 -27.77
CA TRP A 282 5.86 -16.44 -29.19
C TRP A 282 4.49 -16.84 -29.76
N HIS A 283 3.69 -17.57 -28.99
CA HIS A 283 2.34 -18.01 -29.32
C HIS A 283 1.39 -17.84 -28.12
N PRO A 284 0.06 -17.94 -28.29
CA PRO A 284 -0.86 -17.94 -27.15
C PRO A 284 -0.51 -19.03 -26.14
N GLN A 285 -0.69 -18.75 -24.84
CA GLN A 285 -0.24 -19.61 -23.72
C GLN A 285 1.28 -19.91 -23.69
N CYS A 286 2.12 -19.03 -24.27
CA CYS A 286 3.57 -19.18 -24.13
C CYS A 286 4.00 -19.07 -22.66
N MET A 287 4.89 -19.99 -22.24
CA MET A 287 5.52 -20.02 -20.92
C MET A 287 7.04 -19.74 -20.98
N CYS A 288 7.55 -19.29 -22.14
CA CYS A 288 8.91 -18.81 -22.23
C CYS A 288 9.06 -17.50 -21.45
N PHE A 289 10.25 -17.28 -20.91
CA PHE A 289 10.55 -16.12 -20.08
C PHE A 289 11.85 -15.46 -20.54
N ALA A 290 12.00 -14.18 -20.22
CA ALA A 290 13.16 -13.39 -20.57
C ALA A 290 13.97 -13.06 -19.32
N ILE A 291 15.29 -13.09 -19.44
CA ILE A 291 16.25 -12.72 -18.40
C ILE A 291 17.03 -11.50 -18.92
N PRO A 292 17.09 -10.38 -18.19
CA PRO A 292 17.86 -9.22 -18.63
C PRO A 292 19.35 -9.54 -18.67
N ILE A 293 20.01 -9.16 -19.76
CA ILE A 293 21.47 -9.17 -19.89
C ILE A 293 21.93 -7.79 -19.44
N ILE A 294 22.74 -7.77 -18.39
CA ILE A 294 23.33 -6.55 -17.85
C ILE A 294 24.72 -6.38 -18.42
N GLU A 295 25.10 -5.14 -18.72
CA GLU A 295 26.51 -4.86 -18.94
C GLU A 295 27.28 -4.82 -17.63
N ASP A 296 28.60 -4.90 -17.70
CA ASP A 296 29.43 -4.52 -16.56
C ASP A 296 29.22 -3.02 -16.25
N TYR A 297 28.40 -2.78 -15.22
CA TYR A 297 28.05 -1.45 -14.75
C TYR A 297 29.28 -0.61 -14.36
N PHE A 298 30.41 -1.24 -14.07
CA PHE A 298 31.66 -0.58 -13.68
C PHE A 298 32.67 -0.41 -14.83
N SER A 299 32.29 -0.76 -16.07
CA SER A 299 33.11 -0.56 -17.26
C SER A 299 33.52 0.91 -17.45
N GLU A 300 34.73 1.12 -17.95
CA GLU A 300 35.27 2.48 -18.16
C GLU A 300 34.45 3.29 -19.18
N GLY A 301 33.90 2.63 -20.20
CA GLY A 301 33.04 3.28 -21.18
C GLY A 301 31.84 3.98 -20.53
N ARG A 302 31.19 3.34 -19.56
CA ARG A 302 30.06 3.92 -18.81
C ARG A 302 30.48 5.02 -17.82
N LYS A 303 31.65 4.88 -17.17
CA LYS A 303 32.18 5.96 -16.33
C LYS A 303 32.47 7.22 -17.15
N ASN A 304 33.05 7.06 -18.33
CA ASN A 304 33.34 8.15 -19.26
C ASN A 304 32.07 8.79 -19.81
N ASP A 305 31.01 8.01 -20.11
CA ASP A 305 29.69 8.55 -20.45
C ASP A 305 29.13 9.46 -19.36
N ARG A 306 29.16 9.03 -18.09
CA ARG A 306 28.65 9.85 -16.98
C ARG A 306 29.41 11.18 -16.87
N VAL A 307 30.73 11.14 -17.02
CA VAL A 307 31.58 12.35 -17.05
C VAL A 307 31.26 13.22 -18.27
N ASN A 308 31.04 12.63 -19.44
CA ASN A 308 30.69 13.35 -20.66
C ASN A 308 29.30 14.01 -20.57
N ARG A 309 28.31 13.34 -19.98
CA ARG A 309 26.99 13.92 -19.67
C ARG A 309 27.10 15.10 -18.72
N LEU A 310 27.92 15.00 -17.68
CA LEU A 310 28.21 16.09 -16.75
C LEU A 310 28.90 17.27 -17.45
N LYS A 311 29.91 17.01 -18.29
CA LYS A 311 30.59 18.04 -19.10
C LYS A 311 29.64 18.72 -20.09
N ALA A 312 28.73 17.96 -20.72
CA ALA A 312 27.77 18.49 -21.67
C ALA A 312 26.72 19.36 -20.99
N ALA A 313 26.19 18.92 -19.83
CA ALA A 313 25.28 19.70 -19.00
C ALA A 313 25.90 21.01 -18.50
N LEU A 314 27.19 21.00 -18.13
CA LEU A 314 27.93 22.20 -17.74
C LEU A 314 28.14 23.19 -18.90
N LYS A 315 28.17 22.68 -20.13
CA LYS A 315 28.34 23.46 -21.37
C LYS A 315 27.02 23.82 -22.06
N GLY A 316 25.86 23.41 -21.50
CA GLY A 316 24.55 23.59 -22.13
C GLY A 316 24.36 22.81 -23.44
N THR A 317 25.12 21.73 -23.64
CA THR A 317 25.08 20.90 -24.86
C THR A 317 24.48 19.53 -24.56
N GLU A 318 23.82 18.90 -25.54
CA GLU A 318 23.33 17.52 -25.37
C GLU A 318 24.48 16.51 -25.50
N ALA A 319 24.62 15.62 -24.52
CA ALA A 319 25.59 14.54 -24.58
C ALA A 319 25.13 13.45 -25.55
N LYS A 320 26.03 12.95 -26.40
CA LYS A 320 25.79 11.73 -27.20
C LYS A 320 25.50 10.56 -26.26
N LYS A 321 24.37 9.87 -26.50
CA LYS A 321 23.96 8.69 -25.71
C LYS A 321 24.99 7.58 -25.86
N TYR A 322 25.65 7.20 -24.76
CA TYR A 322 26.56 6.06 -24.74
C TYR A 322 25.85 4.75 -25.06
N ILE A 323 26.47 3.98 -25.96
CA ILE A 323 26.07 2.62 -26.33
C ILE A 323 27.20 1.71 -25.85
N SER A 324 26.85 0.70 -25.05
CA SER A 324 27.83 -0.25 -24.51
C SER A 324 28.40 -1.11 -25.62
N PRO A 325 29.70 -1.45 -25.63
CA PRO A 325 30.25 -2.47 -26.54
C PRO A 325 29.63 -3.85 -26.33
N GLU A 326 29.06 -4.13 -25.14
CA GLU A 326 28.34 -5.37 -24.81
C GLU A 326 26.87 -5.36 -25.29
N THR A 327 26.46 -4.29 -25.98
CA THR A 327 25.11 -4.18 -26.54
C THR A 327 24.88 -5.28 -27.57
N ILE A 328 23.81 -6.06 -27.38
CA ILE A 328 23.40 -7.05 -28.37
C ILE A 328 22.84 -6.30 -29.58
N ASP A 329 23.63 -6.24 -30.64
CA ASP A 329 23.38 -5.50 -31.88
C ASP A 329 22.81 -6.39 -33.00
N LYS A 330 22.87 -7.71 -32.84
CA LYS A 330 22.39 -8.70 -33.82
C LYS A 330 21.27 -9.58 -33.24
N MET A 331 20.40 -10.06 -34.12
CA MET A 331 19.42 -11.09 -33.78
C MET A 331 20.08 -12.48 -33.72
N PRO A 332 19.57 -13.43 -32.91
CA PRO A 332 20.06 -14.80 -32.91
C PRO A 332 19.97 -15.46 -34.28
N GLU A 333 20.95 -16.30 -34.61
CA GLU A 333 20.97 -17.05 -35.87
C GLU A 333 19.70 -17.89 -36.07
N GLY A 334 19.24 -18.58 -35.01
CA GLY A 334 17.99 -19.35 -35.05
C GLY A 334 16.75 -18.52 -35.37
N PHE A 335 16.74 -17.23 -35.00
CA PHE A 335 15.66 -16.31 -35.35
C PHE A 335 15.73 -15.91 -36.83
N ASN A 336 16.91 -15.54 -37.33
CA ASN A 336 17.09 -15.16 -38.73
C ASN A 336 16.74 -16.32 -39.67
N ASN A 337 17.26 -17.52 -39.38
CA ASN A 337 16.96 -18.74 -40.14
C ASN A 337 15.45 -19.06 -40.11
N TRP A 338 14.77 -18.80 -38.99
CA TRP A 338 13.33 -18.97 -38.91
C TRP A 338 12.57 -17.93 -39.75
N VAL A 339 13.01 -16.66 -39.73
CA VAL A 339 12.40 -15.58 -40.54
C VAL A 339 12.51 -15.93 -42.03
N ASP A 340 13.71 -16.26 -42.51
CA ASP A 340 13.99 -16.58 -43.91
C ASP A 340 13.12 -17.74 -44.41
N ALA A 341 12.98 -18.79 -43.59
CA ALA A 341 12.16 -19.95 -43.91
C ALA A 341 10.64 -19.65 -43.98
N HIS A 342 10.17 -18.53 -43.40
CA HIS A 342 8.74 -18.21 -43.30
C HIS A 342 8.32 -16.96 -44.08
N VAL A 343 9.22 -16.26 -44.78
CA VAL A 343 8.89 -15.10 -45.63
C VAL A 343 7.83 -15.46 -46.68
N GLU A 344 8.06 -16.53 -47.45
CA GLU A 344 7.12 -16.97 -48.49
C GLU A 344 5.85 -17.60 -47.89
N ALA A 345 5.99 -18.32 -46.78
CA ALA A 345 4.85 -18.93 -46.08
C ALA A 345 3.88 -17.87 -45.52
N GLN A 346 4.37 -16.68 -45.16
CA GLN A 346 3.57 -15.60 -44.57
C GLN A 346 2.42 -15.15 -45.48
N LYS A 347 2.59 -15.21 -46.81
CA LYS A 347 1.55 -14.80 -47.79
C LYS A 347 0.24 -15.58 -47.62
N ASN A 348 0.32 -16.81 -47.13
CA ASN A 348 -0.82 -17.71 -46.94
C ASN A 348 -1.35 -17.72 -45.50
N TRP A 349 -0.86 -16.85 -44.61
CA TRP A 349 -1.30 -16.83 -43.22
C TRP A 349 -2.62 -16.10 -43.04
N SER A 350 -3.58 -16.76 -42.41
CA SER A 350 -4.86 -16.15 -42.02
C SER A 350 -4.72 -15.13 -40.88
N SER A 351 -3.63 -15.17 -40.11
CA SER A 351 -3.35 -14.17 -39.07
C SER A 351 -1.87 -14.11 -38.72
N THR A 352 -1.37 -12.89 -38.55
CA THR A 352 0.03 -12.63 -38.20
C THR A 352 0.27 -12.75 -36.68
N PRO A 353 1.29 -13.52 -36.24
CA PRO A 353 1.74 -13.58 -34.84
C PRO A 353 2.06 -12.21 -34.24
N TYR A 354 1.88 -12.08 -32.93
CA TYR A 354 2.02 -10.79 -32.24
C TYR A 354 3.46 -10.27 -32.21
N PHE A 355 4.47 -11.13 -32.02
CA PHE A 355 5.88 -10.70 -32.06
C PHE A 355 6.29 -10.17 -33.44
N ILE A 356 5.63 -10.60 -34.52
CA ILE A 356 5.88 -10.07 -35.87
C ILE A 356 5.24 -8.68 -36.01
N LYS A 357 3.98 -8.54 -35.57
CA LYS A 357 3.28 -7.24 -35.56
C LYS A 357 4.00 -6.17 -34.74
N ASP A 358 4.59 -6.57 -33.63
CA ASP A 358 5.24 -5.66 -32.69
C ASP A 358 6.64 -5.23 -33.16
N ASN A 359 7.34 -6.06 -33.96
CA ASN A 359 8.75 -5.87 -34.30
C ASN A 359 9.06 -5.65 -35.80
N PHE A 360 8.18 -6.01 -36.73
CA PHE A 360 8.39 -5.86 -38.18
C PHE A 360 7.59 -4.70 -38.76
N LEU A 361 8.14 -4.06 -39.81
CA LEU A 361 7.44 -3.00 -40.53
C LEU A 361 6.16 -3.56 -41.15
N HIS A 362 5.02 -2.91 -40.90
CA HIS A 362 3.68 -3.37 -41.34
C HIS A 362 3.33 -4.83 -40.97
N GLY A 363 4.08 -5.48 -40.07
CA GLY A 363 3.95 -6.89 -39.76
C GLY A 363 4.42 -7.83 -40.89
N SER A 364 5.23 -7.35 -41.83
CA SER A 364 5.78 -8.10 -42.98
C SER A 364 7.21 -8.57 -42.70
N LEU A 365 7.47 -9.87 -42.84
CA LEU A 365 8.82 -10.43 -42.69
C LEU A 365 9.76 -9.93 -43.81
N LYS A 366 9.21 -9.64 -44.99
CA LYS A 366 9.97 -9.18 -46.17
C LYS A 366 10.47 -7.74 -46.02
N GLU A 367 9.71 -6.89 -45.35
CA GLU A 367 10.04 -5.46 -45.18
C GLU A 367 11.03 -5.21 -44.03
N GLY A 368 11.38 -6.27 -43.29
CA GLY A 368 12.37 -6.22 -42.23
C GLY A 368 11.85 -5.62 -40.91
N LEU A 369 12.79 -5.46 -39.97
CA LEU A 369 12.49 -5.00 -38.62
C LEU A 369 12.11 -3.51 -38.61
N LYS A 370 11.09 -3.14 -37.82
CA LYS A 370 10.70 -1.75 -37.54
C LYS A 370 11.78 -0.97 -36.79
N ILE A 371 12.75 -1.68 -36.23
CA ILE A 371 13.65 -1.19 -35.20
C ILE A 371 15.05 -1.00 -35.79
N LYS A 372 15.64 0.19 -35.61
CA LYS A 372 17.07 0.41 -35.93
C LYS A 372 17.95 -0.31 -34.91
N LEU A 373 18.79 -1.22 -35.38
CA LEU A 373 19.80 -1.90 -34.55
C LEU A 373 20.93 -0.91 -34.19
N PRO A 374 21.54 -1.01 -32.99
CA PRO A 374 22.63 -0.14 -32.57
C PRO A 374 23.91 -0.39 -33.40
N ILE A 375 24.61 0.67 -33.81
CA ILE A 375 25.87 0.60 -34.57
C ILE A 375 27.06 0.66 -33.60
N VAL A 376 27.96 -0.34 -33.64
CA VAL A 376 29.17 -0.44 -32.81
C VAL A 376 30.42 -0.21 -33.67
N PRO A 377 31.41 0.66 -33.32
CA PRO A 377 32.59 0.95 -34.16
C PRO A 377 33.67 -0.16 -34.20
N GLU A 378 34.28 -0.45 -35.36
CA GLU A 378 35.33 -1.49 -35.60
C GLU A 378 36.80 -0.96 -35.55
N ALA A 379 37.81 -1.82 -35.32
CA ALA A 379 39.23 -1.44 -35.07
C ALA A 379 40.30 -2.32 -35.78
N ASN A 380 41.34 -1.73 -36.43
CA ASN A 380 42.68 -2.36 -36.65
C ASN A 380 43.79 -1.40 -37.19
N VAL A 381 44.85 -1.11 -36.39
CA VAL A 381 46.22 -0.59 -36.72
C VAL A 381 47.14 -1.08 -35.57
N ASP A 382 48.43 -1.40 -35.81
CA ASP A 382 49.37 -1.84 -34.75
C ASP A 382 49.32 -0.87 -33.56
N PRO A 383 48.71 -1.29 -32.44
CA PRO A 383 48.03 -0.31 -31.62
C PRO A 383 48.98 0.39 -30.63
N LEU A 384 50.18 -0.17 -30.39
CA LEU A 384 51.05 0.26 -29.28
C LEU A 384 51.96 1.46 -29.58
N ALA A 385 52.28 1.70 -30.85
CA ALA A 385 53.28 2.70 -31.24
C ALA A 385 52.90 4.13 -30.79
N GLY A 386 51.61 4.48 -30.87
CA GLY A 386 51.10 5.78 -30.45
C GLY A 386 50.97 5.99 -28.94
N ILE A 387 51.08 4.94 -28.12
CA ILE A 387 50.81 5.01 -26.66
C ILE A 387 52.05 4.76 -25.78
N MET A 388 53.16 4.32 -26.36
CA MET A 388 54.37 3.98 -25.59
C MET A 388 54.87 5.07 -24.62
N PRO A 389 54.86 6.37 -24.96
CA PRO A 389 55.23 7.43 -24.02
C PRO A 389 54.31 7.50 -22.78
N GLN A 390 53.01 7.25 -22.95
CA GLN A 390 52.03 7.27 -21.85
C GLN A 390 52.21 6.07 -20.92
N ILE A 391 52.60 4.91 -21.46
CA ILE A 391 52.94 3.72 -20.67
C ILE A 391 54.09 4.03 -19.72
N ASN A 392 55.15 4.68 -20.20
CA ASN A 392 56.33 5.01 -19.39
C ASN A 392 56.03 6.02 -18.29
N ASN A 393 55.21 7.03 -18.57
CA ASN A 393 54.73 7.97 -17.55
C ASN A 393 53.94 7.26 -16.43
N ALA A 394 53.02 6.36 -16.80
CA ALA A 394 52.25 5.59 -15.84
C ALA A 394 53.12 4.70 -14.95
N ARG A 395 54.20 4.11 -15.47
CA ARG A 395 55.16 3.32 -14.67
C ARG A 395 55.80 4.16 -13.56
N GLN A 396 56.25 5.39 -13.88
CA GLN A 396 56.84 6.29 -12.89
C GLN A 396 55.84 6.71 -11.81
N ILE A 397 54.62 7.03 -12.22
CA ILE A 397 53.52 7.40 -11.31
C ILE A 397 53.16 6.24 -10.38
N ALA A 398 53.08 5.01 -10.92
CA ALA A 398 52.79 3.82 -10.12
C ALA A 398 53.87 3.53 -9.08
N SER A 399 55.15 3.77 -9.41
CA SER A 399 56.26 3.63 -8.48
C SER A 399 56.19 4.66 -7.35
N LYS A 400 55.91 5.93 -7.66
CA LYS A 400 55.82 7.01 -6.66
C LYS A 400 54.79 6.70 -5.56
N TRP A 401 53.65 6.13 -5.94
CA TRP A 401 52.52 5.88 -5.04
C TRP A 401 52.39 4.44 -4.55
N GLY A 402 53.35 3.55 -4.87
CA GLY A 402 53.29 2.16 -4.42
C GLY A 402 52.12 1.36 -4.99
N LEU A 403 51.80 1.58 -6.28
CA LEU A 403 50.68 0.95 -6.99
C LEU A 403 51.09 -0.36 -7.66
N THR A 404 51.75 -1.26 -6.92
CA THR A 404 52.41 -2.49 -7.42
C THR A 404 51.47 -3.41 -8.21
N VAL A 405 50.24 -3.59 -7.72
CA VAL A 405 49.23 -4.42 -8.42
C VAL A 405 48.84 -3.79 -9.76
N GLN A 406 48.66 -2.47 -9.81
CA GLN A 406 48.22 -1.79 -11.04
C GLN A 406 49.35 -1.74 -12.07
N SER A 407 50.59 -1.57 -11.60
CA SER A 407 51.79 -1.69 -12.42
C SER A 407 51.87 -3.09 -13.05
N SER A 408 51.74 -4.15 -12.24
CA SER A 408 51.75 -5.54 -12.74
C SER A 408 50.64 -5.82 -13.78
N MET A 409 49.43 -5.29 -13.55
CA MET A 409 48.32 -5.42 -14.50
C MET A 409 48.55 -4.62 -15.79
N LEU A 410 49.19 -3.43 -15.71
CA LEU A 410 49.60 -2.66 -16.88
C LEU A 410 50.59 -3.47 -17.72
N GLU A 411 51.62 -4.05 -17.10
CA GLU A 411 52.62 -4.87 -17.80
C GLU A 411 52.00 -6.08 -18.51
N GLN A 412 51.04 -6.77 -17.88
CA GLN A 412 50.30 -7.88 -18.51
C GLN A 412 49.50 -7.42 -19.74
N CYS A 413 48.89 -6.22 -19.69
CA CYS A 413 48.13 -5.68 -20.82
C CYS A 413 49.05 -5.22 -21.96
N VAL A 414 50.22 -4.65 -21.62
CA VAL A 414 51.27 -4.27 -22.58
C VAL A 414 51.81 -5.49 -23.31
N ALA A 415 52.10 -6.58 -22.60
CA ALA A 415 52.55 -7.85 -23.20
C ALA A 415 51.49 -8.46 -24.14
N ALA A 416 50.20 -8.30 -23.83
CA ALA A 416 49.09 -8.76 -24.66
C ALA A 416 48.75 -7.82 -25.85
N LYS A 417 49.46 -6.69 -26.01
CA LYS A 417 49.20 -5.65 -27.00
C LYS A 417 47.76 -5.09 -27.01
N ASP A 418 47.07 -5.15 -25.87
CA ASP A 418 45.68 -4.70 -25.73
C ASP A 418 45.62 -3.20 -25.39
N VAL A 419 45.60 -2.35 -26.41
CA VAL A 419 45.72 -0.90 -26.23
C VAL A 419 44.54 -0.22 -25.54
N PRO A 420 43.29 -0.64 -25.76
CA PRO A 420 42.20 -0.21 -24.90
C PRO A 420 42.46 -0.54 -23.43
N LYS A 421 42.90 -1.76 -23.10
CA LYS A 421 43.24 -2.10 -21.70
C LYS A 421 44.46 -1.34 -21.22
N ILE A 422 45.45 -1.06 -22.05
CA ILE A 422 46.63 -0.28 -21.65
C ILE A 422 46.25 1.17 -21.35
N LYS A 423 45.45 1.82 -22.22
CA LYS A 423 44.87 3.15 -21.97
C LYS A 423 44.08 3.16 -20.65
N SER A 424 43.27 2.12 -20.43
CA SER A 424 42.52 1.91 -19.19
C SER A 424 43.43 1.79 -17.97
N ARG A 425 44.49 0.96 -18.05
CA ARG A 425 45.42 0.76 -16.94
C ARG A 425 46.24 2.02 -16.65
N ILE A 426 46.68 2.74 -17.69
CA ILE A 426 47.34 4.05 -17.54
C ILE A 426 46.39 5.04 -16.87
N ALA A 427 45.17 5.20 -17.39
CA ALA A 427 44.18 6.10 -16.80
C ALA A 427 43.84 5.70 -15.36
N THR A 428 43.78 4.39 -15.06
CA THR A 428 43.58 3.88 -13.69
C THR A 428 44.75 4.27 -12.77
N ILE A 429 45.99 4.17 -13.25
CA ILE A 429 47.19 4.53 -12.49
C ILE A 429 47.22 6.05 -12.26
N GLU A 430 47.03 6.85 -13.30
CA GLU A 430 47.00 8.31 -13.24
C GLU A 430 45.86 8.81 -12.35
N GLN A 431 44.66 8.22 -12.47
CA GLN A 431 43.53 8.56 -11.62
C GLN A 431 43.81 8.21 -10.15
N LYS A 432 44.32 7.01 -9.87
CA LYS A 432 44.65 6.62 -8.49
C LYS A 432 45.71 7.52 -7.88
N ALA A 433 46.76 7.84 -8.64
CA ALA A 433 47.78 8.76 -8.21
C ALA A 433 47.25 10.17 -7.96
N LEU A 434 46.43 10.71 -8.86
CA LEU A 434 45.79 12.02 -8.68
C LEU A 434 44.90 12.04 -7.43
N MET A 435 44.14 10.97 -7.18
CA MET A 435 43.33 10.86 -5.97
C MET A 435 44.19 10.82 -4.72
N MET A 436 45.29 10.08 -4.73
CA MET A 436 46.21 10.00 -3.60
C MET A 436 46.93 11.33 -3.35
N GLU A 437 47.30 12.06 -4.41
CA GLU A 437 47.92 13.39 -4.33
C GLU A 437 46.96 14.45 -3.80
N GLN A 438 45.72 14.46 -4.29
CA GLN A 438 44.68 15.35 -3.78
C GLN A 438 44.32 15.03 -2.33
N ALA A 439 44.27 13.74 -1.96
CA ALA A 439 44.02 13.31 -0.59
C ALA A 439 45.15 13.75 0.35
N ASP A 440 46.41 13.59 -0.06
CA ASP A 440 47.59 14.06 0.70
C ASP A 440 47.54 15.57 0.92
N LYS A 441 47.35 16.35 -0.15
CA LYS A 441 47.28 17.82 -0.05
C LYS A 441 46.12 18.29 0.85
N LYS A 442 44.96 17.65 0.72
CA LYS A 442 43.77 17.99 1.50
C LYS A 442 43.93 17.64 2.96
N ILE A 443 44.50 16.46 3.28
CA ILE A 443 44.64 16.04 4.66
C ILE A 443 45.69 16.88 5.39
N ARG A 444 46.80 17.23 4.73
CA ARG A 444 47.82 18.13 5.31
C ARG A 444 47.25 19.50 5.62
N ALA A 445 46.52 20.12 4.68
CA ALA A 445 45.87 21.42 4.91
C ALA A 445 44.86 21.39 6.08
N LYS A 446 44.13 20.28 6.23
CA LYS A 446 43.21 20.07 7.37
C LYS A 446 43.97 19.92 8.68
N CYS A 447 45.03 19.12 8.70
CA CYS A 447 45.87 18.91 9.87
C CYS A 447 46.52 20.21 10.33
N ASP A 448 47.05 21.03 9.40
CA ASP A 448 47.67 22.33 9.71
C ASP A 448 46.70 23.31 10.36
N LYS A 449 45.45 23.37 9.84
CA LYS A 449 44.38 24.21 10.41
C LYS A 449 44.04 23.83 11.85
N TRP A 450 44.13 22.54 12.19
CA TRP A 450 43.79 22.00 13.50
C TRP A 450 45.01 21.72 14.38
N GLY A 451 46.23 22.02 13.94
CA GLY A 451 47.47 21.72 14.69
C GLY A 451 47.72 20.23 14.91
N LEU A 452 47.23 19.36 14.02
CA LEU A 452 47.43 17.90 14.11
C LEU A 452 48.73 17.50 13.41
N ASN A 453 49.55 16.65 14.05
CA ASN A 453 50.82 16.17 13.48
C ASN A 453 50.60 15.14 12.35
N THR A 454 51.34 15.28 11.24
CA THR A 454 51.24 14.47 10.01
C THR A 454 52.31 13.38 9.84
N TYR A 455 53.19 13.15 10.83
CA TYR A 455 54.35 12.24 10.71
C TYR A 455 54.01 10.82 10.23
N ILE A 456 52.81 10.31 10.59
CA ILE A 456 52.36 8.97 10.19
C ILE A 456 52.18 8.85 8.67
N LEU A 457 51.91 9.96 7.98
CA LEU A 457 51.78 10.02 6.53
C LEU A 457 53.15 10.08 5.84
N ASP A 458 54.08 10.85 6.39
CA ASP A 458 55.45 10.95 5.88
C ASP A 458 56.18 9.59 5.95
N GLN A 459 56.03 8.86 7.06
CA GLN A 459 56.57 7.50 7.21
C GLN A 459 55.97 6.53 6.19
N ALA A 460 54.66 6.64 5.92
CA ALA A 460 53.98 5.76 4.98
C ALA A 460 54.39 6.04 3.52
N MET A 461 54.68 7.30 3.15
CA MET A 461 55.11 7.66 1.79
C MET A 461 56.51 7.12 1.47
N ASN A 462 57.43 7.09 2.44
CA ASN A 462 58.78 6.54 2.27
C ASN A 462 58.80 5.01 2.08
N ALA A 463 57.73 4.31 2.46
CA ALA A 463 57.61 2.86 2.28
C ALA A 463 57.19 2.45 0.85
N HIS A 464 56.82 3.40 -0.01
CA HIS A 464 56.32 3.15 -1.38
C HIS A 464 55.23 2.06 -1.45
N ASP A 465 54.31 2.05 -0.47
CA ASP A 465 53.17 1.12 -0.40
C ASP A 465 51.85 1.89 -0.29
N SER A 466 51.01 1.79 -1.32
CA SER A 466 49.71 2.47 -1.37
C SER A 466 48.77 2.09 -0.22
N SER A 467 48.83 0.88 0.32
CA SER A 467 48.01 0.47 1.45
C SER A 467 48.41 1.17 2.74
N LEU A 468 49.70 1.41 2.95
CA LEU A 468 50.18 2.11 4.15
C LEU A 468 49.83 3.60 4.07
N ILE A 469 50.00 4.20 2.89
CA ILE A 469 49.66 5.61 2.65
C ILE A 469 48.16 5.86 2.88
N LEU A 470 47.28 5.00 2.34
CA LEU A 470 45.84 5.15 2.53
C LEU A 470 45.39 4.94 3.98
N LYS A 471 46.05 4.03 4.73
CA LYS A 471 45.78 3.84 6.17
C LYS A 471 46.16 5.08 6.96
N ALA A 472 47.32 5.68 6.68
CA ALA A 472 47.76 6.90 7.34
C ALA A 472 46.82 8.10 7.05
N GLN A 473 46.36 8.24 5.79
CA GLN A 473 45.40 9.28 5.42
C GLN A 473 44.04 9.11 6.13
N ALA A 474 43.53 7.87 6.23
CA ALA A 474 42.26 7.58 6.90
C ALA A 474 42.32 7.83 8.42
N GLU A 475 43.45 7.49 9.04
CA GLU A 475 43.71 7.76 10.45
C GLU A 475 43.72 9.28 10.72
N LEU A 476 44.41 10.07 9.90
CA LEU A 476 44.43 11.54 10.02
C LEU A 476 43.05 12.18 9.78
N GLU A 477 42.30 11.70 8.79
CA GLU A 477 40.95 12.20 8.50
C GLU A 477 40.00 11.90 9.67
N THR A 478 40.15 10.73 10.31
CA THR A 478 39.39 10.36 11.50
C THR A 478 39.70 11.29 12.67
N ARG A 479 40.98 11.62 12.88
CA ARG A 479 41.40 12.57 13.93
C ARG A 479 40.84 13.97 13.69
N TYR A 480 40.88 14.45 12.44
CA TYR A 480 40.28 15.72 12.03
C TYR A 480 38.77 15.73 12.27
N LEU A 481 38.03 14.73 11.79
CA LEU A 481 36.56 14.69 11.89
C LEU A 481 36.10 14.61 13.35
N ASN A 482 36.83 13.89 14.19
CA ASN A 482 36.54 13.82 15.61
C ASN A 482 36.78 15.19 16.29
N ALA A 483 37.86 15.89 15.94
CA ALA A 483 38.12 17.23 16.45
C ALA A 483 37.08 18.26 16.00
N GLU A 484 36.69 18.25 14.72
CA GLU A 484 35.69 19.13 14.13
C GLU A 484 34.29 18.89 14.70
N ARG A 485 33.89 17.63 14.83
CA ARG A 485 32.61 17.26 15.43
C ARG A 485 32.54 17.73 16.88
N ASP A 486 33.58 17.44 17.67
CA ASP A 486 33.61 17.78 19.09
C ASP A 486 33.56 19.29 19.33
N TYR A 487 34.24 20.08 18.49
CA TYR A 487 34.22 21.55 18.51
C TYR A 487 32.84 22.10 18.14
N ASN A 488 32.25 21.62 17.03
CA ASN A 488 30.97 22.12 16.55
C ASN A 488 29.81 21.81 17.51
N THR A 489 29.82 20.62 18.11
CA THR A 489 28.87 20.25 19.17
C THR A 489 29.00 21.21 20.35
N TYR A 490 30.22 21.48 20.82
CA TYR A 490 30.43 22.41 21.92
C TYR A 490 29.95 23.83 21.61
N ILE A 491 30.32 24.43 20.46
CA ILE A 491 29.92 25.80 20.11
C ILE A 491 28.40 25.92 19.97
N SER A 492 27.75 24.92 19.40
CA SER A 492 26.28 24.87 19.28
C SER A 492 25.62 24.83 20.66
N ASP A 493 26.05 23.90 21.51
CA ASP A 493 25.47 23.71 22.83
C ASP A 493 25.73 24.91 23.74
N ALA A 494 26.93 25.49 23.69
CA ALA A 494 27.30 26.67 24.46
C ALA A 494 26.50 27.91 24.05
N ARG A 495 26.38 28.21 22.76
CA ARG A 495 25.57 29.36 22.29
C ARG A 495 24.10 29.20 22.64
N LYS A 496 23.56 27.98 22.55
CA LYS A 496 22.19 27.69 22.95
C LYS A 496 22.01 27.90 24.46
N ALA A 497 22.89 27.33 25.27
CA ALA A 497 22.85 27.47 26.71
C ALA A 497 23.01 28.93 27.16
N ILE A 498 23.90 29.71 26.54
CA ILE A 498 24.06 31.15 26.83
C ILE A 498 22.79 31.93 26.49
N LYS A 499 22.22 31.70 25.31
CA LYS A 499 20.97 32.37 24.89
C LYS A 499 19.83 32.08 25.87
N GLU A 500 19.70 30.82 26.27
CA GLU A 500 18.68 30.35 27.19
C GLU A 500 18.91 30.88 28.60
N ALA A 501 20.16 30.90 29.08
CA ALA A 501 20.55 31.50 30.35
C ALA A 501 20.24 33.01 30.40
N ASN A 502 20.57 33.75 29.36
CA ASN A 502 20.28 35.18 29.26
C ASN A 502 18.77 35.45 29.30
N SER A 503 17.95 34.62 28.63
CA SER A 503 16.48 34.76 28.67
C SER A 503 15.87 34.48 30.05
N HIS A 504 16.57 33.73 30.90
CA HIS A 504 16.14 33.38 32.25
C HIS A 504 16.94 34.11 33.34
N LYS A 505 17.71 35.15 32.98
CA LYS A 505 18.57 35.93 33.90
C LYS A 505 19.56 35.08 34.71
N ILE A 506 20.04 33.98 34.12
CA ILE A 506 21.07 33.11 34.68
C ILE A 506 22.42 33.59 34.14
N ASP A 507 23.41 33.75 35.03
CA ASP A 507 24.77 34.13 34.64
C ASP A 507 25.43 33.04 33.78
N ALA A 508 25.88 33.44 32.58
CA ALA A 508 26.55 32.62 31.59
C ALA A 508 27.90 33.20 31.14
N SER A 509 28.43 34.19 31.86
CA SER A 509 29.65 34.93 31.51
C SER A 509 30.87 34.03 31.28
N ASP A 510 31.08 33.03 32.15
CA ASP A 510 32.19 32.07 32.02
C ASP A 510 32.13 31.24 30.72
N VAL A 511 30.94 30.79 30.34
CA VAL A 511 30.73 29.99 29.12
C VAL A 511 30.83 30.87 27.87
N GLN A 512 30.42 32.14 27.97
CA GLN A 512 30.58 33.13 26.89
C GLN A 512 32.06 33.44 26.63
N SER A 513 32.86 33.64 27.68
CA SER A 513 34.31 33.84 27.56
C SER A 513 35.01 32.66 26.88
N ASP A 514 34.64 31.43 27.24
CA ASP A 514 35.17 30.22 26.59
C ASP A 514 34.83 30.16 25.09
N VAL A 515 33.60 30.53 24.71
CA VAL A 515 33.17 30.57 23.30
C VAL A 515 34.00 31.59 22.51
N ASP A 516 34.29 32.75 23.09
CA ASP A 516 35.03 33.82 22.42
C ASP A 516 36.53 33.47 22.24
N ILE A 517 37.14 32.81 23.24
CA ILE A 517 38.52 32.31 23.17
C ILE A 517 38.66 31.21 22.12
N VAL A 518 37.71 30.27 22.09
CA VAL A 518 37.74 29.12 21.18
C VAL A 518 37.33 29.49 19.74
N ALA A 519 36.57 30.58 19.57
CA ALA A 519 36.24 31.13 18.25
C ALA A 519 37.38 31.94 17.64
N SER A 520 38.24 32.56 18.46
CA SER A 520 39.40 33.34 18.00
C SER A 520 40.62 32.49 17.68
N ASP A 521 40.88 31.43 18.45
CA ASP A 521 41.89 30.42 18.12
C ASP A 521 41.39 29.00 18.41
N ILE A 522 41.19 28.23 17.33
CA ILE A 522 40.72 26.85 17.42
C ILE A 522 41.72 25.91 18.12
N ARG A 523 43.00 26.30 18.24
CA ARG A 523 44.01 25.53 18.98
C ARG A 523 43.78 25.59 20.49
N SER A 524 43.17 26.67 20.99
CA SER A 524 42.76 26.81 22.40
C SER A 524 41.75 25.74 22.81
N TRP A 525 40.93 25.23 21.87
CA TRP A 525 40.03 24.10 22.11
C TRP A 525 40.80 22.82 22.47
N LEU A 526 41.90 22.53 21.77
CA LEU A 526 42.66 21.30 21.98
C LEU A 526 43.38 21.29 23.33
N MET A 527 43.84 22.45 23.79
CA MET A 527 44.55 22.59 25.07
C MET A 527 43.61 22.70 26.28
N GLY A 528 42.42 23.30 26.13
CA GLY A 528 41.50 23.64 27.23
C GLY A 528 40.22 22.81 27.35
N LYS A 529 40.01 21.83 26.45
CA LYS A 529 38.73 21.09 26.26
C LYS A 529 38.02 20.64 27.53
N ALA A 530 38.76 20.05 28.48
CA ALA A 530 38.17 19.42 29.67
C ALA A 530 37.46 20.45 30.57
N ASN A 531 38.14 21.56 30.85
CA ASN A 531 37.64 22.61 31.73
C ASN A 531 36.48 23.37 31.08
N ILE A 532 36.57 23.62 29.78
CA ILE A 532 35.54 24.31 28.99
C ILE A 532 34.22 23.51 28.97
N LYS A 533 34.29 22.18 28.76
CA LYS A 533 33.10 21.31 28.79
C LYS A 533 32.47 21.24 30.19
N GLN A 534 33.29 21.27 31.24
CA GLN A 534 32.78 21.23 32.60
C GLN A 534 31.92 22.47 32.94
N ARG A 535 32.35 23.67 32.51
CA ARG A 535 31.59 24.91 32.72
C ARG A 535 30.26 24.94 31.98
N LEU A 536 30.25 24.48 30.72
CA LEU A 536 29.01 24.34 29.93
C LEU A 536 28.00 23.41 30.62
N ASN A 537 28.45 22.26 31.12
CA ASN A 537 27.57 21.31 31.82
C ASN A 537 27.01 21.90 33.12
N GLY A 538 27.80 22.72 33.83
CA GLY A 538 27.32 23.46 35.00
C GLY A 538 26.18 24.43 34.67
N LEU A 539 26.28 25.16 33.55
CA LEU A 539 25.23 26.07 33.08
C LEU A 539 23.96 25.32 32.64
N MET A 540 24.14 24.26 31.85
CA MET A 540 23.03 23.40 31.40
C MET A 540 22.30 22.73 32.58
N GLY A 541 23.03 22.35 33.62
CA GLY A 541 22.44 21.82 34.85
C GLY A 541 21.50 22.83 35.54
N LYS A 542 21.90 24.11 35.58
CA LYS A 542 21.07 25.20 36.13
C LYS A 542 19.81 25.44 35.28
N LEU A 543 19.95 25.40 33.96
CA LEU A 543 18.83 25.55 33.01
C LEU A 543 17.83 24.39 33.05
N SER A 544 18.34 23.15 33.13
CA SER A 544 17.51 21.93 33.16
C SER A 544 16.58 21.86 34.37
N LYS A 545 16.99 22.44 35.51
CA LYS A 545 16.14 22.56 36.71
C LYS A 545 14.95 23.50 36.54
N MET A 546 14.98 24.43 35.58
CA MET A 546 13.85 25.33 35.29
C MET A 546 12.87 24.80 34.24
N LEU A 547 13.29 23.91 33.34
CA LEU A 547 12.61 23.68 32.06
C LEU A 547 11.94 22.31 31.89
N THR A 548 11.84 21.47 32.92
CA THR A 548 11.15 20.17 32.80
C THR A 548 9.62 20.34 32.80
N GLY A 549 8.86 20.07 31.73
CA GLY A 549 9.25 19.63 30.37
C GLY A 549 8.05 19.27 29.46
N GLY A 550 8.12 19.69 28.20
CA GLY A 550 7.32 19.22 27.05
C GLY A 550 8.15 18.33 26.11
N ILE A 551 7.49 17.40 25.42
CA ILE A 551 8.09 16.25 24.72
C ILE A 551 8.51 16.56 23.26
N PRO A 552 9.54 15.85 22.74
CA PRO A 552 10.09 15.91 21.37
C PRO A 552 9.27 15.21 20.25
N THR A 553 9.65 15.53 19.01
CA THR A 553 9.19 15.03 17.69
C THR A 553 9.50 13.53 17.43
N PRO A 554 8.59 12.74 16.81
CA PRO A 554 8.88 11.37 16.33
C PRO A 554 9.25 11.28 14.83
N PRO A 555 9.88 10.16 14.40
CA PRO A 555 10.63 10.04 13.13
C PRO A 555 9.84 9.45 11.94
N ASP A 556 10.52 9.55 10.79
CA ASP A 556 10.14 9.25 9.40
C ASP A 556 9.57 7.85 9.13
N ASP A 557 8.42 7.81 8.45
CA ASP A 557 7.94 6.69 7.62
C ASP A 557 6.78 7.18 6.71
N VAL A 558 7.07 7.61 5.47
CA VAL A 558 6.03 7.93 4.47
C VAL A 558 6.49 7.52 3.08
N GLU A 559 5.76 6.58 2.47
CA GLU A 559 5.40 6.63 1.05
C GLU A 559 4.29 5.61 0.77
N GLU A 560 3.04 6.07 0.65
CA GLU A 560 1.95 5.32 0.02
C GLU A 560 1.27 6.20 -1.02
N ASP A 561 1.55 5.90 -2.28
CA ASP A 561 0.88 6.50 -3.43
C ASP A 561 -0.59 6.05 -3.45
N LEU A 562 -1.52 7.00 -3.36
CA LEU A 562 -2.96 6.77 -3.18
C LEU A 562 -3.73 6.53 -4.49
N ASN A 563 -3.06 6.69 -5.64
CA ASN A 563 -3.71 6.71 -6.96
C ASN A 563 -3.57 5.40 -7.77
N VAL A 564 -3.55 4.26 -7.08
CA VAL A 564 -3.38 2.95 -7.73
C VAL A 564 -4.74 2.25 -7.92
N GLY A 565 -5.56 2.65 -8.90
CA GLY A 565 -6.76 1.87 -9.25
C GLY A 565 -7.77 2.59 -10.13
N ASN A 566 -8.21 2.02 -11.26
CA ASN A 566 -9.32 2.61 -12.00
C ASN A 566 -10.65 2.15 -11.38
N VAL A 567 -10.96 2.66 -10.20
CA VAL A 567 -12.24 2.42 -9.52
C VAL A 567 -13.11 3.64 -9.78
N ALA A 568 -14.15 3.48 -10.59
CA ALA A 568 -15.16 4.51 -10.79
C ALA A 568 -15.89 4.73 -9.45
N ILE A 569 -16.21 5.98 -9.15
CA ILE A 569 -17.00 6.30 -7.97
C ILE A 569 -18.47 6.00 -8.24
N VAL A 570 -19.15 5.40 -7.25
CA VAL A 570 -20.59 5.22 -7.28
C VAL A 570 -21.23 6.45 -6.65
N MET A 571 -22.10 7.12 -7.40
CA MET A 571 -22.84 8.26 -6.88
C MET A 571 -23.92 7.78 -5.92
N PRO A 572 -23.97 8.27 -4.67
CA PRO A 572 -25.05 7.94 -3.76
C PRO A 572 -26.38 8.47 -4.27
N LYS A 573 -27.45 7.70 -4.10
CA LYS A 573 -28.81 8.18 -4.32
C LYS A 573 -29.20 9.25 -3.30
N THR A 574 -30.02 10.19 -3.74
CA THR A 574 -30.65 11.18 -2.86
C THR A 574 -31.52 10.48 -1.81
N PRO A 575 -31.45 10.89 -0.53
CA PRO A 575 -32.31 10.32 0.49
C PRO A 575 -33.79 10.63 0.20
N SER A 576 -34.66 9.72 0.61
CA SER A 576 -36.13 9.84 0.52
C SER A 576 -36.69 11.07 1.21
N VAL A 577 -35.98 11.60 2.22
CA VAL A 577 -36.34 12.82 2.94
C VAL A 577 -35.08 13.66 3.17
N THR A 578 -35.26 14.97 3.26
CA THR A 578 -34.21 15.90 3.69
C THR A 578 -34.37 16.21 5.17
N TYR A 579 -33.27 16.38 5.88
CA TYR A 579 -33.26 16.85 7.25
C TYR A 579 -32.41 18.11 7.37
N THR A 580 -32.95 19.12 8.05
CA THR A 580 -32.16 20.26 8.56
C THR A 580 -32.31 20.35 10.07
N LYS A 581 -31.27 20.86 10.75
CA LYS A 581 -31.39 21.24 12.17
C LYS A 581 -32.50 22.26 12.37
N ASP A 582 -32.97 22.39 13.61
CA ASP A 582 -34.08 23.26 13.97
C ASP A 582 -33.87 24.72 13.50
N ASP A 583 -34.52 25.08 12.40
CA ASP A 583 -34.45 26.41 11.82
C ASP A 583 -35.58 27.27 12.37
N LYS A 584 -35.22 28.12 13.34
CA LYS A 584 -36.18 29.02 14.01
C LYS A 584 -36.75 30.10 13.08
N SER A 585 -36.22 30.27 11.87
CA SER A 585 -36.79 31.18 10.86
C SER A 585 -38.03 30.59 10.16
N LYS A 586 -38.23 29.27 10.25
CA LYS A 586 -39.38 28.55 9.67
C LYS A 586 -40.58 28.54 10.61
N THR A 587 -41.77 28.36 10.05
CA THR A 587 -43.00 28.22 10.83
C THR A 587 -42.97 26.94 11.69
N PHE A 588 -43.73 26.90 12.79
CA PHE A 588 -43.85 25.68 13.60
C PHE A 588 -44.36 24.48 12.80
N VAL A 589 -45.21 24.72 11.80
CA VAL A 589 -45.73 23.65 10.92
C VAL A 589 -44.60 23.06 10.08
N GLU A 590 -43.78 23.89 9.44
CA GLU A 590 -42.63 23.46 8.64
C GLU A 590 -41.58 22.75 9.50
N ARG A 591 -41.26 23.30 10.68
CA ARG A 591 -40.28 22.72 11.62
C ARG A 591 -40.74 21.36 12.12
N ALA A 592 -42.00 21.24 12.55
CA ALA A 592 -42.57 19.97 13.01
C ALA A 592 -42.61 18.94 11.88
N LYS A 593 -42.93 19.36 10.64
CA LYS A 593 -42.90 18.48 9.48
C LYS A 593 -41.49 17.98 9.17
N ASN A 594 -40.48 18.86 9.14
CA ASN A 594 -39.09 18.48 8.93
C ASN A 594 -38.62 17.43 9.95
N PHE A 595 -38.97 17.60 11.23
CA PHE A 595 -38.65 16.59 12.23
C PHE A 595 -39.42 15.29 12.04
N PHE A 596 -40.74 15.37 11.86
CA PHE A 596 -41.56 14.18 11.72
C PHE A 596 -41.11 13.31 10.54
N ASP A 597 -40.94 13.91 9.36
CA ASP A 597 -40.51 13.20 8.15
C ASP A 597 -39.13 12.55 8.34
N ALA A 598 -38.19 13.29 8.95
CA ALA A 598 -36.84 12.78 9.22
C ALA A 598 -36.84 11.61 10.20
N PHE A 599 -37.66 11.66 11.26
CA PHE A 599 -37.78 10.56 12.22
C PHE A 599 -38.48 9.34 11.64
N ASP A 600 -39.54 9.56 10.87
CA ASP A 600 -40.27 8.46 10.23
C ASP A 600 -39.37 7.72 9.25
N ALA A 601 -38.55 8.43 8.47
CA ALA A 601 -37.55 7.82 7.61
C ALA A 601 -36.33 7.26 8.37
N LEU A 602 -35.93 7.87 9.49
CA LEU A 602 -34.82 7.38 10.31
C LEU A 602 -35.13 5.98 10.85
N TYR A 603 -36.33 5.77 11.38
CA TYR A 603 -36.70 4.50 11.98
C TYR A 603 -37.40 3.56 11.00
N GLY A 604 -38.23 4.05 10.08
CA GLY A 604 -39.10 3.24 9.21
C GLY A 604 -40.22 2.55 10.00
N SER A 605 -39.86 1.73 10.99
CA SER A 605 -40.74 1.08 11.96
C SER A 605 -40.37 1.45 13.40
N ASN A 606 -41.37 1.45 14.29
CA ASN A 606 -41.17 1.67 15.73
C ASN A 606 -40.24 0.62 16.38
N GLU A 607 -40.09 -0.55 15.76
CA GLU A 607 -39.21 -1.62 16.27
C GLU A 607 -37.72 -1.31 16.06
N ASN A 608 -37.39 -0.38 15.15
CA ASN A 608 -35.99 -0.04 14.84
C ASN A 608 -35.44 1.08 15.74
N CYS A 609 -36.26 1.62 16.65
CA CYS A 609 -35.80 2.64 17.59
C CYS A 609 -34.72 2.09 18.52
N GLN A 610 -33.70 2.89 18.80
CA GLN A 610 -32.71 2.60 19.82
C GLN A 610 -33.37 2.33 21.19
N PRO A 611 -32.72 1.58 22.08
CA PRO A 611 -33.26 1.25 23.40
C PRO A 611 -33.78 2.49 24.13
N GLY A 612 -35.02 2.41 24.62
CA GLY A 612 -35.69 3.50 25.35
C GLY A 612 -36.44 4.54 24.49
N PHE A 613 -36.31 4.51 23.15
CA PHE A 613 -36.94 5.52 22.28
C PHE A 613 -38.25 5.09 21.62
N LYS A 614 -38.62 3.81 21.67
CA LYS A 614 -39.85 3.27 21.07
C LYS A 614 -41.11 4.00 21.55
N THR A 615 -41.26 4.17 22.87
CA THR A 615 -42.40 4.89 23.45
C THR A 615 -42.40 6.36 23.07
N PHE A 616 -41.23 7.00 23.14
CA PHE A 616 -41.06 8.40 22.76
C PHE A 616 -41.47 8.64 21.30
N TRP A 617 -40.96 7.84 20.37
CA TRP A 617 -41.29 7.99 18.95
C TRP A 617 -42.79 7.76 18.67
N ARG A 618 -43.40 6.74 19.29
CA ARG A 618 -44.85 6.52 19.19
C ARG A 618 -45.67 7.73 19.66
N THR A 619 -45.26 8.37 20.76
CA THR A 619 -45.91 9.59 21.26
C THR A 619 -45.76 10.76 20.30
N ILE A 620 -44.55 10.98 19.76
CA ILE A 620 -44.32 12.03 18.75
C ILE A 620 -45.19 11.80 17.51
N LYS A 621 -45.29 10.54 17.04
CA LYS A 621 -46.09 10.18 15.87
C LYS A 621 -47.58 10.46 16.08
N ALA A 622 -48.11 10.13 17.25
CA ALA A 622 -49.48 10.46 17.63
C ALA A 622 -49.71 11.97 17.75
N ASN A 623 -48.81 12.68 18.45
CA ASN A 623 -48.92 14.13 18.65
C ASN A 623 -48.90 14.90 17.33
N TYR A 624 -48.03 14.52 16.38
CA TYR A 624 -47.99 15.16 15.07
C TYR A 624 -49.29 14.96 14.28
N ALA A 625 -49.88 13.77 14.34
CA ALA A 625 -51.16 13.48 13.69
C ALA A 625 -52.31 14.30 14.31
N THR A 626 -52.38 14.38 15.65
CA THR A 626 -53.43 15.08 16.39
C THR A 626 -53.37 16.60 16.21
N TYR A 627 -52.17 17.18 16.29
CA TYR A 627 -51.98 18.64 16.30
C TYR A 627 -51.62 19.22 14.92
N LYS A 628 -51.76 18.44 13.84
CA LYS A 628 -51.49 18.89 12.48
C LYS A 628 -52.35 20.11 12.15
N GLY A 629 -51.72 21.24 11.83
CA GLY A 629 -52.39 22.52 11.55
C GLY A 629 -52.59 23.44 12.77
N GLN A 630 -52.11 23.06 13.95
CA GLN A 630 -52.15 23.88 15.17
C GLN A 630 -50.71 24.30 15.57
N PRO A 631 -50.20 25.46 15.11
CA PRO A 631 -48.78 25.80 15.18
C PRO A 631 -48.18 25.79 16.61
N THR A 632 -48.88 26.37 17.58
CA THR A 632 -48.40 26.44 18.97
C THR A 632 -48.39 25.08 19.66
N LEU A 633 -49.38 24.22 19.39
CA LEU A 633 -49.43 22.87 19.94
C LEU A 633 -48.38 21.95 19.30
N LEU A 634 -48.02 22.16 18.03
CA LEU A 634 -46.90 21.46 17.39
C LEU A 634 -45.56 21.82 18.04
N ASP A 635 -45.36 23.09 18.44
CA ASP A 635 -44.15 23.49 19.15
C ASP A 635 -44.02 22.76 20.50
N VAL A 636 -45.08 22.80 21.31
CA VAL A 636 -45.10 22.20 22.65
C VAL A 636 -45.01 20.68 22.62
N ASN A 637 -45.71 20.02 21.71
CA ASN A 637 -45.90 18.55 21.76
C ASN A 637 -45.03 17.75 20.77
N VAL A 638 -44.37 18.41 19.81
CA VAL A 638 -43.51 17.76 18.81
C VAL A 638 -42.10 18.37 18.84
N ILE A 639 -41.97 19.68 18.61
CA ILE A 639 -40.67 20.33 18.42
C ILE A 639 -39.85 20.36 19.72
N GLN A 640 -40.39 20.93 20.79
CA GLN A 640 -39.67 21.04 22.07
C GLN A 640 -39.26 19.67 22.64
N PRO A 641 -40.12 18.62 22.64
CA PRO A 641 -39.74 17.28 23.10
C PRO A 641 -38.61 16.65 22.27
N ILE A 642 -38.60 16.85 20.95
CA ILE A 642 -37.52 16.38 20.07
C ILE A 642 -36.23 17.14 20.39
N ASN A 643 -36.28 18.47 20.48
CA ASN A 643 -35.13 19.29 20.81
C ASN A 643 -34.47 18.92 22.15
N LYS A 644 -35.24 18.47 23.15
CA LYS A 644 -34.71 17.94 24.42
C LYS A 644 -33.83 16.69 24.25
N HIS A 645 -34.01 15.94 23.17
CA HIS A 645 -33.29 14.69 22.89
C HIS A 645 -32.24 14.80 21.77
N ILE A 646 -32.31 15.83 20.91
CA ILE A 646 -31.32 16.05 19.83
C ILE A 646 -29.88 16.04 20.37
N GLY A 647 -29.61 16.76 21.45
CA GLY A 647 -28.28 16.83 22.05
C GLY A 647 -27.79 15.51 22.68
N LYS A 648 -28.69 14.56 22.95
CA LYS A 648 -28.39 13.30 23.66
C LYS A 648 -28.00 12.14 22.74
N GLY A 649 -27.68 12.41 21.46
CA GLY A 649 -27.30 11.40 20.47
C GLY A 649 -28.25 11.29 19.29
N LEU A 650 -29.52 11.66 19.47
CA LEU A 650 -30.52 11.59 18.42
C LEU A 650 -30.22 12.53 17.25
N GLY A 651 -29.63 13.69 17.53
CA GLY A 651 -29.17 14.61 16.52
C GLY A 651 -28.08 14.01 15.62
N ASP A 652 -27.21 13.15 16.15
CA ASP A 652 -26.17 12.48 15.37
C ASP A 652 -26.76 11.51 14.35
N HIS A 653 -27.81 10.78 14.71
CA HIS A 653 -28.54 9.90 13.79
C HIS A 653 -29.33 10.67 12.72
N LEU A 654 -29.94 11.80 13.08
CA LEU A 654 -30.63 12.66 12.11
C LEU A 654 -29.64 13.35 11.16
N ASN A 655 -28.48 13.76 11.66
CA ASN A 655 -27.43 14.36 10.83
C ASN A 655 -26.96 13.39 9.73
N ALA A 656 -27.02 12.07 9.94
CA ALA A 656 -26.71 11.10 8.88
C ALA A 656 -27.61 11.28 7.65
N ILE A 657 -28.90 11.57 7.83
CA ILE A 657 -29.81 11.86 6.71
C ILE A 657 -29.36 13.12 5.96
N ALA A 658 -28.98 14.17 6.70
CA ALA A 658 -28.43 15.40 6.11
C ALA A 658 -27.12 15.13 5.37
N HIS A 659 -26.20 14.37 5.97
CA HIS A 659 -24.92 13.99 5.40
C HIS A 659 -25.09 13.16 4.12
N LEU A 660 -26.06 12.24 4.07
CA LEU A 660 -26.39 11.49 2.85
C LEU A 660 -26.95 12.42 1.76
N GLY A 661 -27.78 13.40 2.15
CA GLY A 661 -28.25 14.45 1.26
C GLY A 661 -27.09 15.24 0.64
N GLU A 662 -26.19 15.76 1.47
CA GLU A 662 -24.98 16.46 1.03
C GLU A 662 -24.10 15.59 0.13
N LEU A 663 -23.89 14.33 0.50
CA LEU A 663 -23.08 13.39 -0.26
C LEU A 663 -23.69 13.10 -1.64
N SER A 664 -25.00 12.95 -1.73
CA SER A 664 -25.71 12.72 -3.00
C SER A 664 -25.66 13.94 -3.94
N ALA A 665 -25.53 15.15 -3.38
CA ALA A 665 -25.42 16.41 -4.12
C ALA A 665 -23.98 16.85 -4.38
N ALA A 666 -22.99 16.14 -3.83
CA ALA A 666 -21.58 16.51 -3.91
C ALA A 666 -21.06 16.42 -5.35
N LYS A 667 -20.45 17.51 -5.84
CA LYS A 667 -19.93 17.61 -7.21
C LYS A 667 -18.50 17.12 -7.36
N ASP A 668 -17.78 16.98 -6.25
CA ASP A 668 -16.36 16.71 -6.21
C ASP A 668 -16.00 15.37 -5.55
N LEU A 669 -16.93 14.41 -5.61
CA LEU A 669 -16.70 13.03 -5.20
C LEU A 669 -15.52 12.38 -5.95
N ASP A 670 -15.21 12.85 -7.16
CA ASP A 670 -14.04 12.43 -7.94
C ASP A 670 -12.71 12.72 -7.22
N LYS A 671 -12.65 13.68 -6.29
CA LYS A 671 -11.47 13.94 -5.45
C LYS A 671 -11.17 12.83 -4.45
N ILE A 672 -12.12 11.92 -4.18
CA ILE A 672 -11.87 10.78 -3.31
C ILE A 672 -10.75 9.92 -3.91
N PRO A 673 -9.65 9.67 -3.15
CA PRO A 673 -8.52 8.90 -3.64
C PRO A 673 -8.92 7.51 -4.14
N MET A 674 -8.34 7.06 -5.26
CA MET A 674 -8.73 5.81 -5.91
C MET A 674 -8.68 4.59 -4.98
N LYS A 675 -7.68 4.51 -4.08
CA LYS A 675 -7.60 3.45 -3.07
C LYS A 675 -8.79 3.45 -2.11
N TRP A 676 -9.36 4.61 -1.80
CA TRP A 676 -10.48 4.76 -0.87
C TRP A 676 -11.83 4.49 -1.55
N ARG A 677 -11.91 4.66 -2.88
CA ARG A 677 -13.16 4.46 -3.64
C ARG A 677 -13.74 3.05 -3.51
N THR A 678 -12.92 2.01 -3.35
CA THR A 678 -13.45 0.64 -3.15
C THR A 678 -14.21 0.54 -1.83
N LEU A 679 -13.64 1.12 -0.76
CA LEU A 679 -14.26 1.14 0.55
C LEU A 679 -15.51 2.03 0.55
N PHE A 680 -15.40 3.24 -0.01
CA PHE A 680 -16.50 4.18 -0.20
C PHE A 680 -17.68 3.54 -0.95
N ASN A 681 -17.42 2.98 -2.14
CA ASN A 681 -18.45 2.31 -2.95
C ASN A 681 -19.06 1.10 -2.21
N GLY A 682 -18.27 0.43 -1.36
CA GLY A 682 -18.77 -0.64 -0.49
C GLY A 682 -19.83 -0.13 0.48
N TYR A 683 -19.60 1.03 1.12
CA TYR A 683 -20.60 1.67 1.97
C TYR A 683 -21.82 2.14 1.17
N ILE A 684 -21.63 2.81 0.02
CA ILE A 684 -22.75 3.24 -0.83
C ILE A 684 -23.61 2.05 -1.24
N LYS A 685 -23.00 0.94 -1.62
CA LYS A 685 -23.75 -0.28 -1.97
C LYS A 685 -24.58 -0.81 -0.79
N LYS A 686 -24.04 -0.80 0.44
CA LYS A 686 -24.79 -1.23 1.63
C LYS A 686 -25.98 -0.29 1.88
N ILE A 687 -25.77 1.02 1.79
CA ILE A 687 -26.83 2.04 1.92
C ILE A 687 -27.93 1.80 0.89
N GLU A 688 -27.56 1.62 -0.38
CA GLU A 688 -28.53 1.46 -1.47
C GLU A 688 -29.24 0.09 -1.50
N SER A 689 -28.72 -0.90 -0.78
CA SER A 689 -29.33 -2.23 -0.70
C SER A 689 -30.39 -2.34 0.39
N ALA A 690 -30.45 -1.37 1.30
CA ALA A 690 -31.35 -1.40 2.44
C ALA A 690 -32.75 -0.87 2.08
N ASP A 691 -33.78 -1.50 2.63
CA ASP A 691 -35.16 -1.07 2.47
C ASP A 691 -35.48 0.02 3.50
N VAL A 692 -35.20 1.27 3.17
CA VAL A 692 -35.38 2.43 4.07
C VAL A 692 -36.82 2.50 4.63
N ALA A 693 -37.83 2.09 3.86
CA ALA A 693 -39.22 2.14 4.33
C ALA A 693 -39.47 1.17 5.49
N LYS A 694 -38.76 0.03 5.53
CA LYS A 694 -38.91 -1.01 6.55
C LYS A 694 -37.84 -0.94 7.65
N GLU A 695 -36.60 -0.72 7.25
CA GLU A 695 -35.40 -0.79 8.10
C GLU A 695 -34.98 0.57 8.67
N GLY A 696 -35.40 1.66 8.02
CA GLY A 696 -35.01 3.03 8.35
C GLY A 696 -33.54 3.33 8.11
N TYR A 697 -33.18 4.62 8.02
CA TYR A 697 -31.77 5.03 7.92
C TYR A 697 -30.91 4.65 9.14
N ILE A 698 -31.53 4.36 10.28
CA ILE A 698 -30.84 3.92 11.50
C ILE A 698 -30.05 2.62 11.30
N SER A 699 -30.55 1.73 10.43
CA SER A 699 -29.91 0.45 10.09
C SER A 699 -28.57 0.61 9.37
N MET A 700 -28.41 1.73 8.64
CA MET A 700 -27.25 2.08 7.82
C MET A 700 -26.51 3.32 8.31
N TYR A 701 -26.79 3.77 9.54
CA TYR A 701 -26.20 4.96 10.15
C TYR A 701 -24.66 4.98 10.01
N ARG A 702 -24.01 3.85 10.32
CA ARG A 702 -22.55 3.76 10.29
C ARG A 702 -22.01 3.81 8.86
N GLU A 703 -22.68 3.17 7.92
CA GLU A 703 -22.32 3.17 6.51
C GLU A 703 -22.42 4.57 5.91
N ILE A 704 -23.50 5.30 6.24
CA ILE A 704 -23.67 6.71 5.83
C ILE A 704 -22.53 7.56 6.38
N GLU A 705 -22.30 7.50 7.70
CA GLU A 705 -21.24 8.28 8.34
C GLU A 705 -19.84 7.88 7.83
N ALA A 706 -19.63 6.62 7.46
CA ALA A 706 -18.36 6.16 6.90
C ALA A 706 -18.11 6.71 5.50
N ALA A 707 -19.13 6.68 4.63
CA ALA A 707 -19.05 7.27 3.30
C ALA A 707 -18.82 8.78 3.37
N TYR A 708 -19.58 9.45 4.24
CA TYR A 708 -19.44 10.88 4.49
C TYR A 708 -18.06 11.24 5.08
N ASN A 709 -17.53 10.43 6.01
CA ASN A 709 -16.19 10.62 6.55
C ASN A 709 -15.10 10.58 5.48
N ILE A 710 -15.16 9.59 4.58
CA ILE A 710 -14.20 9.48 3.47
C ILE A 710 -14.27 10.72 2.56
N TYR A 711 -15.49 11.18 2.25
CA TYR A 711 -15.70 12.39 1.47
C TYR A 711 -15.10 13.63 2.18
N GLN A 712 -15.43 13.84 3.46
CA GLN A 712 -14.93 14.97 4.25
C GLN A 712 -13.41 14.96 4.37
N LEU A 713 -12.78 13.82 4.63
CA LEU A 713 -11.32 13.70 4.62
C LEU A 713 -10.72 14.04 3.26
N SER A 714 -11.36 13.61 2.17
CA SER A 714 -10.85 13.84 0.80
C SER A 714 -11.00 15.29 0.35
N SER A 715 -11.93 16.04 0.95
CA SER A 715 -12.19 17.46 0.64
C SER A 715 -11.57 18.42 1.67
N SER A 716 -11.13 17.94 2.83
CA SER A 716 -10.50 18.75 3.88
C SER A 716 -9.12 19.25 3.47
N LYS A 717 -8.93 20.57 3.44
CA LYS A 717 -7.63 21.20 3.18
C LYS A 717 -6.56 20.75 4.19
N MET A 718 -6.95 20.59 5.46
CA MET A 718 -6.02 20.20 6.52
C MET A 718 -5.62 18.73 6.40
N ALA A 719 -6.55 17.83 6.09
CA ALA A 719 -6.25 16.43 5.82
C ALA A 719 -5.37 16.25 4.57
N ILE A 720 -5.67 16.99 3.49
CA ILE A 720 -4.86 17.02 2.27
C ILE A 720 -3.44 17.52 2.58
N GLY A 721 -3.31 18.62 3.34
CA GLY A 721 -2.02 19.19 3.73
C GLY A 721 -1.19 18.28 4.64
N TYR A 722 -1.84 17.53 5.53
CA TYR A 722 -1.19 16.48 6.35
C TYR A 722 -0.68 15.31 5.49
N GLY A 723 -1.35 15.07 4.36
CA GLY A 723 -1.07 14.03 3.40
C GLY A 723 -1.99 12.84 3.59
N LEU A 724 -2.96 12.68 2.69
CA LEU A 724 -3.97 11.61 2.75
C LEU A 724 -3.37 10.19 2.86
N GLY A 725 -2.14 9.96 2.33
CA GLY A 725 -1.45 8.67 2.45
C GLY A 725 -1.05 8.31 3.89
N LYS A 726 -0.96 9.30 4.78
CA LYS A 726 -0.70 9.14 6.21
C LYS A 726 -1.99 8.98 7.03
N ILE A 727 -3.14 9.03 6.40
CA ILE A 727 -4.46 9.02 7.05
C ILE A 727 -5.16 7.71 6.71
N SER A 728 -5.86 7.14 7.69
CA SER A 728 -6.75 6.01 7.44
C SER A 728 -8.10 6.55 6.95
N PRO A 729 -8.75 5.96 5.93
CA PRO A 729 -10.12 6.35 5.56
C PRO A 729 -11.15 6.08 6.68
N LYS A 730 -10.75 5.34 7.73
CA LYS A 730 -11.57 5.07 8.93
C LYS A 730 -11.27 6.03 10.10
N MET A 731 -10.35 6.99 9.91
CA MET A 731 -10.08 8.03 10.91
C MET A 731 -11.18 9.10 10.82
N PRO A 732 -11.82 9.49 11.92
CA PRO A 732 -12.81 10.57 11.93
C PRO A 732 -12.25 11.90 11.41
N TYR A 733 -12.94 12.51 10.45
CA TYR A 733 -12.56 13.78 9.83
C TYR A 733 -12.58 14.95 10.83
N GLN A 734 -13.37 14.83 11.90
CA GLN A 734 -13.48 15.83 12.97
C GLN A 734 -12.13 16.05 13.67
N PHE A 735 -11.21 15.08 13.65
CA PHE A 735 -9.86 15.30 14.15
C PHE A 735 -9.11 16.38 13.35
N PHE A 736 -9.35 16.49 12.05
CA PHE A 736 -8.78 17.56 11.22
C PHE A 736 -9.60 18.84 11.28
N GLU A 737 -10.92 18.73 11.20
CA GLU A 737 -11.77 19.91 11.05
C GLU A 737 -12.09 20.63 12.35
N GLU A 738 -12.02 19.94 13.50
CA GLU A 738 -12.53 20.47 14.76
C GLU A 738 -11.52 20.54 15.89
N MET A 739 -10.49 19.68 15.97
CA MET A 739 -9.50 19.77 17.06
C MET A 739 -8.79 21.13 17.07
N LYS A 740 -8.35 21.60 15.90
CA LYS A 740 -7.73 22.94 15.83
C LYS A 740 -8.73 24.05 16.14
N LYS A 741 -9.97 23.95 15.64
CA LYS A 741 -10.98 25.02 15.78
C LYS A 741 -11.56 25.10 17.20
N LYS A 742 -11.84 23.97 17.85
CA LYS A 742 -12.53 23.88 19.15
C LYS A 742 -11.55 23.81 20.34
N LEU A 743 -10.40 23.15 20.15
CA LEU A 743 -9.43 22.88 21.22
C LEU A 743 -8.10 23.65 21.05
N ASN A 744 -7.87 24.30 19.91
CA ASN A 744 -6.60 24.94 19.55
C ASN A 744 -5.38 23.99 19.48
N ILE A 745 -5.63 22.68 19.35
CA ILE A 745 -4.58 21.66 19.30
C ILE A 745 -4.02 21.57 17.87
N ASP A 746 -2.69 21.52 17.76
CA ASP A 746 -2.01 21.33 16.48
C ASP A 746 -2.04 19.85 16.07
N VAL A 747 -2.85 19.55 15.04
CA VAL A 747 -3.03 18.21 14.49
C VAL A 747 -1.76 17.67 13.80
N THR A 748 -0.73 18.50 13.59
CA THR A 748 0.54 17.99 13.05
C THR A 748 1.39 17.28 14.12
N GLN A 749 1.14 17.55 15.41
CA GLN A 749 1.97 17.09 16.52
C GLN A 749 1.35 15.93 17.31
N SER A 750 0.02 15.95 17.50
CA SER A 750 -0.66 15.07 18.46
C SER A 750 -1.75 14.19 17.81
N MET A 751 -1.47 13.61 16.63
CA MET A 751 -2.45 12.77 15.92
C MET A 751 -2.38 11.29 16.30
N PRO A 752 -3.53 10.60 16.40
CA PRO A 752 -3.54 9.17 16.61
C PRO A 752 -3.04 8.43 15.36
N ARG A 753 -2.46 7.26 15.58
CA ARG A 753 -1.72 6.51 14.56
C ARG A 753 -2.64 6.01 13.46
N LYS A 754 -2.25 6.20 12.19
CA LYS A 754 -2.93 5.61 11.01
C LYS A 754 -3.23 4.11 11.20
N ARG A 755 -2.23 3.36 11.65
CA ARG A 755 -2.31 1.90 11.84
C ARG A 755 -3.39 1.47 12.83
N PHE A 756 -3.76 2.32 13.79
CA PHE A 756 -4.87 2.04 14.71
C PHE A 756 -6.19 1.98 13.95
N PHE A 757 -6.52 3.05 13.24
CA PHE A 757 -7.77 3.14 12.48
C PHE A 757 -7.81 2.15 11.30
N ASP A 758 -6.67 1.86 10.67
CA ASP A 758 -6.57 0.80 9.66
C ASP A 758 -6.90 -0.59 10.23
N SER A 759 -6.68 -0.80 11.54
CA SER A 759 -6.99 -2.06 12.22
C SER A 759 -8.46 -2.22 12.64
N LEU A 760 -9.26 -1.15 12.60
CA LEU A 760 -10.70 -1.25 12.90
C LEU A 760 -11.39 -2.02 11.78
N GLU A 761 -12.29 -2.95 12.10
CA GLU A 761 -13.01 -3.74 11.08
C GLU A 761 -13.87 -2.83 10.18
N GLU A 762 -14.58 -1.89 10.79
CA GLU A 762 -15.49 -0.93 10.14
C GLU A 762 -15.30 0.46 10.74
N TYR A 763 -15.80 1.51 10.08
CA TYR A 763 -15.74 2.88 10.61
C TYR A 763 -16.54 3.02 11.92
N VAL A 764 -16.03 3.85 12.82
CA VAL A 764 -16.67 4.19 14.10
C VAL A 764 -16.95 5.70 14.09
N PRO A 765 -18.22 6.12 14.06
CA PRO A 765 -18.57 7.53 14.10
C PRO A 765 -18.06 8.23 15.37
N LEU A 766 -17.61 9.46 15.21
CA LEU A 766 -17.22 10.35 16.29
C LEU A 766 -18.21 11.49 16.39
N SER A 767 -18.67 11.80 17.59
CA SER A 767 -19.48 12.98 17.81
C SER A 767 -18.94 13.83 18.96
N THR A 768 -18.86 15.12 18.66
CA THR A 768 -18.04 16.09 19.39
C THR A 768 -18.85 17.12 20.17
N VAL A 769 -20.18 17.00 20.11
CA VAL A 769 -21.11 17.91 20.78
C VAL A 769 -21.90 17.12 21.81
N GLY A 770 -21.76 17.51 23.08
CA GLY A 770 -22.50 16.96 24.20
C GLY A 770 -23.37 18.00 24.92
N THR A 771 -24.14 17.51 25.88
CA THR A 771 -25.05 18.24 26.76
C THR A 771 -24.42 18.51 28.13
N GLY A 772 -25.18 19.18 29.01
CA GLY A 772 -24.82 19.38 30.42
C GLY A 772 -24.36 18.12 31.17
N HIS A 773 -24.90 16.96 30.77
CA HIS A 773 -24.66 15.66 31.41
C HIS A 773 -23.42 14.94 30.89
N ASP A 774 -22.83 15.38 29.78
CA ASP A 774 -21.66 14.74 29.18
C ASP A 774 -20.38 15.33 29.80
N SER A 775 -19.98 14.81 30.97
CA SER A 775 -18.80 15.28 31.71
C SER A 775 -17.49 14.61 31.26
N CYS A 776 -17.57 13.48 30.56
CA CYS A 776 -16.44 12.68 30.08
C CYS A 776 -16.62 12.21 28.63
N CYS A 777 -15.58 11.59 28.07
CA CYS A 777 -15.69 10.84 26.82
C CYS A 777 -16.28 9.45 27.13
N TYR A 778 -16.98 8.87 26.16
CA TYR A 778 -17.51 7.51 26.27
C TYR A 778 -17.86 6.94 24.89
N TYR A 779 -17.77 5.62 24.74
CA TYR A 779 -18.46 4.90 23.67
C TYR A 779 -19.93 4.68 24.04
N SER A 780 -20.85 4.93 23.11
CA SER A 780 -22.28 4.67 23.29
C SER A 780 -22.71 3.40 22.55
N PRO A 781 -23.01 2.28 23.23
CA PRO A 781 -23.55 1.09 22.58
C PRO A 781 -24.91 1.34 21.93
N ALA A 782 -25.76 2.18 22.55
CA ALA A 782 -27.09 2.49 22.06
C ALA A 782 -27.07 3.29 20.76
N PHE A 783 -26.18 4.27 20.66
CA PHE A 783 -26.09 5.15 19.49
C PHE A 783 -24.98 4.76 18.50
N LYS A 784 -24.10 3.83 18.87
CA LYS A 784 -23.02 3.27 18.03
C LYS A 784 -21.98 4.31 17.57
N TYR A 785 -21.68 5.30 18.41
CA TYR A 785 -20.61 6.28 18.19
C TYR A 785 -19.68 6.37 19.40
N VAL A 786 -18.54 7.01 19.22
CA VAL A 786 -17.72 7.54 20.31
C VAL A 786 -18.09 9.01 20.55
N ARG A 787 -18.37 9.37 21.81
CA ARG A 787 -18.68 10.72 22.27
C ARG A 787 -17.42 11.36 22.83
N MET A 788 -17.00 12.49 22.27
CA MET A 788 -15.92 13.34 22.78
C MET A 788 -16.39 14.79 22.81
N PRO A 789 -17.14 15.21 23.84
CA PRO A 789 -17.93 16.43 23.80
C PRO A 789 -17.03 17.67 24.01
N TRP A 790 -16.29 18.07 22.99
CA TRP A 790 -15.30 19.17 23.01
C TRP A 790 -15.91 20.55 23.25
N ASN A 791 -17.24 20.67 23.18
CA ASN A 791 -17.97 21.86 23.61
C ASN A 791 -18.12 21.95 25.15
N ARG A 792 -17.75 20.91 25.90
CA ARG A 792 -17.82 20.87 27.37
C ARG A 792 -16.46 21.20 27.96
N THR A 793 -16.41 22.22 28.82
CA THR A 793 -15.18 22.72 29.45
C THR A 793 -14.39 21.62 30.15
N SER A 794 -15.05 20.72 30.90
CA SER A 794 -14.40 19.62 31.62
C SER A 794 -13.62 18.67 30.70
N VAL A 795 -14.14 18.41 29.50
CA VAL A 795 -13.47 17.57 28.51
C VAL A 795 -12.41 18.36 27.76
N LYS A 796 -12.74 19.57 27.30
CA LYS A 796 -11.83 20.45 26.57
C LYS A 796 -10.54 20.71 27.36
N ASP A 797 -10.64 21.09 28.63
CA ASP A 797 -9.47 21.45 29.44
C ASP A 797 -8.55 20.24 29.68
N ARG A 798 -9.13 19.04 29.83
CA ARG A 798 -8.35 17.80 29.98
C ARG A 798 -7.62 17.41 28.69
N PHE A 799 -8.23 17.63 27.52
CA PHE A 799 -7.57 17.45 26.22
C PHE A 799 -6.40 18.42 26.02
N ILE A 800 -6.53 19.67 26.50
CA ILE A 800 -5.49 20.71 26.35
C ILE A 800 -4.34 20.51 27.35
N SER A 801 -4.65 20.07 28.57
CA SER A 801 -3.66 19.97 29.66
C SER A 801 -2.75 18.74 29.59
N SER A 802 -3.12 17.71 28.82
CA SER A 802 -2.37 16.45 28.78
C SER A 802 -2.40 15.79 27.40
N ASP A 803 -1.25 15.78 26.72
CA ASP A 803 -1.05 15.05 25.45
C ASP A 803 -1.27 13.53 25.62
N LYS A 804 -0.94 13.00 26.80
CA LYS A 804 -1.20 11.58 27.11
C LYS A 804 -2.68 11.31 27.23
N TYR A 805 -3.44 12.20 27.87
CA TYR A 805 -4.90 12.04 27.92
C TYR A 805 -5.49 12.05 26.51
N LEU A 806 -5.14 13.07 25.69
CA LEU A 806 -5.64 13.20 24.31
C LEU A 806 -5.43 11.92 23.51
N THR A 807 -4.23 11.36 23.52
CA THR A 807 -3.91 10.18 22.70
C THR A 807 -4.51 8.90 23.28
N LYS A 808 -4.44 8.70 24.60
CA LYS A 808 -4.96 7.49 25.25
C LYS A 808 -6.47 7.40 25.21
N ILE A 809 -7.19 8.48 25.51
CA ILE A 809 -8.66 8.47 25.55
C ILE A 809 -9.23 8.10 24.18
N ILE A 810 -8.57 8.52 23.08
CA ILE A 810 -8.98 8.11 21.73
C ILE A 810 -8.87 6.60 21.56
N TYR A 811 -7.74 5.99 21.92
CA TYR A 811 -7.56 4.55 21.78
C TYR A 811 -8.42 3.73 22.75
N HIS A 812 -8.73 4.29 23.92
CA HIS A 812 -9.60 3.70 24.94
C HIS A 812 -11.05 3.65 24.45
N GLU A 813 -11.63 4.80 24.07
CA GLU A 813 -13.04 4.87 23.64
C GLU A 813 -13.29 4.12 22.32
N PHE A 814 -12.35 4.23 21.37
CA PHE A 814 -12.43 3.42 20.15
C PHE A 814 -12.14 1.94 20.42
N GLY A 815 -11.47 1.61 21.54
CA GLY A 815 -11.32 0.24 22.04
C GLY A 815 -12.65 -0.36 22.49
N HIS A 816 -13.46 0.40 23.24
CA HIS A 816 -14.85 0.01 23.55
C HIS A 816 -15.70 -0.13 22.30
N ALA A 817 -15.58 0.81 21.36
CA ALA A 817 -16.30 0.72 20.09
C ALA A 817 -15.89 -0.52 19.29
N ARG A 818 -14.60 -0.87 19.29
CA ARG A 818 -14.10 -2.08 18.63
C ARG A 818 -14.68 -3.35 19.24
N ASP A 819 -14.76 -3.42 20.57
CA ASP A 819 -15.42 -4.52 21.27
C ASP A 819 -16.91 -4.61 20.87
N GLY A 820 -17.66 -3.52 21.05
CA GLY A 820 -19.12 -3.53 20.87
C GLY A 820 -19.62 -3.52 19.42
N LEU A 821 -18.78 -3.18 18.44
CA LEU A 821 -19.17 -3.05 17.02
C LEU A 821 -18.51 -4.07 16.09
N SER A 822 -17.73 -5.01 16.62
CA SER A 822 -17.06 -6.01 15.79
C SER A 822 -18.10 -6.88 15.05
N PRO A 823 -18.01 -7.03 13.72
CA PRO A 823 -18.94 -7.86 12.95
C PRO A 823 -18.80 -9.36 13.26
N THR A 824 -17.75 -9.74 13.98
CA THR A 824 -17.46 -11.13 14.38
C THR A 824 -17.88 -11.45 15.81
N GLY A 825 -18.66 -10.56 16.44
CA GLY A 825 -19.07 -10.67 17.84
C GLY A 825 -18.15 -9.93 18.81
N GLU A 826 -18.68 -9.63 20.00
CA GLU A 826 -17.97 -8.83 21.01
C GLU A 826 -16.63 -9.49 21.39
N TRP A 827 -15.57 -8.71 21.48
CA TRP A 827 -14.25 -9.19 21.91
C TRP A 827 -14.28 -9.69 23.35
N SER A 828 -15.06 -9.05 24.21
CA SER A 828 -15.33 -9.43 25.59
C SER A 828 -16.00 -10.82 25.71
N SER A 829 -16.63 -11.30 24.63
CA SER A 829 -17.18 -12.66 24.59
C SER A 829 -16.13 -13.73 24.28
N ARG A 830 -14.97 -13.36 23.72
CA ARG A 830 -13.94 -14.29 23.21
C ARG A 830 -13.18 -14.97 24.33
N LYS A 831 -12.87 -16.25 24.12
CA LYS A 831 -12.18 -17.11 25.09
C LYS A 831 -10.80 -16.55 25.45
N GLU A 832 -10.04 -16.03 24.50
CA GLU A 832 -8.68 -15.55 24.75
C GLU A 832 -8.63 -14.35 25.71
N TRP A 833 -9.60 -13.43 25.60
CA TRP A 833 -9.72 -12.30 26.53
C TRP A 833 -10.13 -12.76 27.93
N LYS A 834 -11.08 -13.70 28.00
CA LYS A 834 -11.51 -14.30 29.27
C LYS A 834 -10.39 -15.08 29.95
N ASP A 835 -9.62 -15.85 29.19
CA ASP A 835 -8.48 -16.63 29.70
C ASP A 835 -7.37 -15.71 30.24
N LEU A 836 -7.03 -14.66 29.50
CA LEU A 836 -6.03 -13.67 29.93
C LEU A 836 -6.48 -12.96 31.21
N PHE A 837 -7.73 -12.47 31.22
CA PHE A 837 -8.33 -11.82 32.38
C PHE A 837 -8.31 -12.75 33.60
N SER A 838 -8.80 -13.99 33.48
CA SER A 838 -8.85 -14.96 34.58
C SER A 838 -7.44 -15.30 35.11
N THR A 839 -6.45 -15.37 34.22
CA THR A 839 -5.06 -15.64 34.60
C THR A 839 -4.52 -14.54 35.51
N PHE A 840 -4.73 -13.27 35.14
CA PHE A 840 -4.21 -12.14 35.92
C PHE A 840 -5.09 -11.78 37.11
N GLU A 841 -6.41 -12.00 37.04
CA GLU A 841 -7.30 -11.95 38.21
C GLU A 841 -6.80 -12.91 39.30
N LYS A 842 -6.49 -14.17 38.96
CA LYS A 842 -5.93 -15.14 39.92
C LYS A 842 -4.58 -14.71 40.47
N LYS A 843 -3.70 -14.16 39.64
CA LYS A 843 -2.35 -13.73 40.05
C LYS A 843 -2.39 -12.54 41.01
N ILE A 844 -3.14 -11.49 40.65
CA ILE A 844 -3.24 -10.26 41.45
C ILE A 844 -3.98 -10.52 42.76
N ASN A 845 -4.96 -11.43 42.77
CA ASN A 845 -5.68 -11.73 44.00
C ASN A 845 -4.94 -12.67 44.97
N LYS A 846 -3.70 -13.10 44.67
CA LYS A 846 -2.90 -13.89 45.63
C LYS A 846 -2.60 -13.12 46.93
N ASP A 847 -2.43 -11.80 46.83
CA ASP A 847 -2.22 -10.87 47.94
C ASP A 847 -3.33 -9.80 48.03
N GLY A 848 -4.45 -10.02 47.32
CA GLY A 848 -5.53 -9.03 47.22
C GLY A 848 -5.14 -7.72 46.51
N GLY A 849 -4.09 -7.74 45.69
CA GLY A 849 -3.56 -6.57 44.98
C GLY A 849 -2.68 -5.64 45.84
N ALA A 850 -2.30 -6.07 47.05
CA ALA A 850 -1.55 -5.22 47.99
C ALA A 850 -0.17 -4.80 47.45
N ALA A 851 0.58 -5.70 46.80
CA ALA A 851 1.91 -5.37 46.28
C ALA A 851 1.85 -4.35 45.13
N ILE A 852 0.88 -4.50 44.21
CA ILE A 852 0.75 -3.56 43.09
C ILE A 852 0.21 -2.21 43.55
N GLU A 853 -0.70 -2.19 44.53
CA GLU A 853 -1.17 -0.96 45.18
C GLU A 853 0.00 -0.21 45.85
N ALA A 854 0.81 -0.90 46.65
CA ALA A 854 1.98 -0.30 47.28
C ALA A 854 2.98 0.24 46.24
N ALA A 855 3.19 -0.48 45.13
CA ALA A 855 4.05 -0.05 44.04
C ALA A 855 3.51 1.20 43.31
N ILE A 856 2.20 1.30 43.10
CA ILE A 856 1.54 2.49 42.53
C ILE A 856 1.72 3.69 43.47
N PHE A 857 1.44 3.53 44.77
CA PHE A 857 1.61 4.61 45.75
C PHE A 857 3.08 5.03 45.91
N GLN A 858 4.02 4.09 45.85
CA GLN A 858 5.44 4.45 45.87
C GLN A 858 5.80 5.24 44.62
N LYS A 859 5.33 4.82 43.43
CA LYS A 859 5.60 5.54 42.18
C LYS A 859 4.95 6.92 42.15
N GLU A 860 3.77 7.08 42.74
CA GLU A 860 3.11 8.38 42.92
C GLU A 860 4.00 9.34 43.74
N LYS A 861 4.56 8.85 44.84
CA LYS A 861 5.50 9.62 45.69
C LYS A 861 6.78 9.97 44.94
N ASP A 862 7.38 9.00 44.25
CA ASP A 862 8.61 9.19 43.49
C ASP A 862 8.45 10.24 42.37
N LEU A 863 7.26 10.32 41.78
CA LEU A 863 6.91 11.27 40.72
C LEU A 863 6.28 12.58 41.24
N ASN A 864 6.12 12.71 42.56
CA ASN A 864 5.51 13.84 43.26
C ASN A 864 4.13 14.23 42.70
N LEU A 865 3.23 13.25 42.58
CA LEU A 865 1.91 13.42 41.94
C LEU A 865 0.76 13.74 42.91
N ALA A 866 1.03 13.82 44.21
CA ALA A 866 0.01 14.04 45.22
C ALA A 866 -0.79 15.34 44.96
N GLY A 867 -2.12 15.23 44.89
CA GLY A 867 -3.02 16.36 44.64
C GLY A 867 -3.09 16.85 43.18
N ILE A 868 -2.28 16.31 42.28
CA ILE A 868 -2.28 16.66 40.85
C ILE A 868 -3.34 15.84 40.12
N LYS A 869 -4.26 16.51 39.41
CA LYS A 869 -5.40 15.83 38.74
C LYS A 869 -5.19 15.56 37.24
N THR A 870 -4.30 16.29 36.55
CA THR A 870 -4.26 16.32 35.07
C THR A 870 -2.83 16.42 34.52
N LYS A 871 -1.94 15.48 34.87
CA LYS A 871 -0.57 15.38 34.33
C LYS A 871 -0.39 14.08 33.56
N ASN A 872 0.52 14.05 32.58
CA ASN A 872 0.82 12.86 31.79
C ASN A 872 1.05 11.59 32.64
N ASP A 873 1.78 11.71 33.74
CA ASP A 873 2.04 10.57 34.65
C ASP A 873 0.80 10.13 35.43
N VAL A 874 -0.07 11.07 35.81
CA VAL A 874 -1.36 10.78 36.46
C VAL A 874 -2.27 10.00 35.52
N GLU A 875 -2.32 10.37 34.24
CA GLU A 875 -3.09 9.65 33.22
C GLU A 875 -2.52 8.26 32.90
N MET A 876 -1.21 8.07 33.08
CA MET A 876 -0.55 6.77 32.92
C MET A 876 -0.80 5.85 34.12
N LEU A 877 -0.68 6.36 35.36
CA LEU A 877 -1.01 5.61 36.57
C LEU A 877 -2.51 5.35 36.69
N GLY A 878 -3.36 6.29 36.32
CA GLY A 878 -4.82 6.16 36.39
C GLY A 878 -5.30 4.97 35.56
N ALA A 879 -4.83 4.86 34.33
CA ALA A 879 -5.24 3.75 33.47
C ALA A 879 -4.65 2.39 33.89
N LEU A 880 -3.47 2.37 34.53
CA LEU A 880 -2.97 1.18 35.21
C LEU A 880 -3.91 0.83 36.39
N SER A 881 -4.24 1.81 37.24
CA SER A 881 -5.13 1.65 38.38
C SER A 881 -6.49 1.09 37.97
N ASP A 882 -7.12 1.64 36.93
CA ASP A 882 -8.41 1.16 36.41
C ASP A 882 -8.30 -0.26 35.87
N THR A 883 -7.21 -0.58 35.15
CA THR A 883 -6.96 -1.95 34.69
C THR A 883 -6.84 -2.92 35.86
N ILE A 884 -6.11 -2.55 36.92
CA ILE A 884 -5.93 -3.40 38.11
C ILE A 884 -7.23 -3.47 38.94
N GLN A 885 -8.00 -2.38 39.03
CA GLN A 885 -9.30 -2.34 39.70
C GLN A 885 -10.30 -3.31 39.04
N SER A 886 -10.21 -3.47 37.72
CA SER A 886 -11.00 -4.49 37.01
C SER A 886 -10.67 -5.92 37.45
N LEU A 887 -9.45 -6.18 37.90
CA LEU A 887 -8.92 -7.52 38.25
C LEU A 887 -8.96 -7.83 39.76
N VAL A 888 -8.94 -6.82 40.63
CA VAL A 888 -8.94 -7.03 42.09
C VAL A 888 -10.34 -7.39 42.58
N LYS A 889 -10.40 -8.38 43.48
CA LYS A 889 -11.64 -8.88 44.07
C LYS A 889 -12.39 -7.74 44.77
N GLY A 890 -13.68 -7.60 44.44
CA GLY A 890 -14.53 -6.56 44.99
C GLY A 890 -14.34 -5.18 44.35
N HIS A 891 -13.45 -5.04 43.34
CA HIS A 891 -13.25 -3.82 42.56
C HIS A 891 -13.03 -2.56 43.41
N ARG A 892 -12.39 -2.72 44.58
CA ARG A 892 -12.03 -1.60 45.46
C ARG A 892 -11.07 -0.65 44.72
N PHE A 893 -11.10 0.62 45.10
CA PHE A 893 -10.11 1.58 44.61
C PHE A 893 -8.70 1.09 44.94
N ILE A 894 -7.84 1.09 43.92
CA ILE A 894 -6.40 0.76 44.03
C ILE A 894 -5.56 2.04 44.10
N TRP A 895 -6.11 3.15 43.64
CA TRP A 895 -5.49 4.45 43.67
C TRP A 895 -6.54 5.55 43.83
N SER A 896 -6.09 6.80 43.99
CA SER A 896 -6.94 7.98 44.21
C SER A 896 -7.88 8.32 43.04
N VAL A 897 -7.68 7.66 41.89
CA VAL A 897 -8.50 7.77 40.68
C VAL A 897 -9.00 6.39 40.28
N GLY A 898 -10.29 6.31 39.96
CA GLY A 898 -10.90 5.14 39.33
C GLY A 898 -12.42 5.17 39.35
N HIS A 899 -13.04 4.01 39.11
CA HIS A 899 -14.50 3.89 39.00
C HIS A 899 -15.14 3.42 40.32
N SER A 900 -16.41 3.79 40.55
CA SER A 900 -17.16 3.28 41.70
C SER A 900 -17.32 1.76 41.61
N VAL A 901 -17.42 1.07 42.76
CA VAL A 901 -17.64 -0.39 42.80
C VAL A 901 -18.89 -0.81 42.00
N SER A 902 -19.93 0.04 41.97
CA SER A 902 -21.16 -0.21 41.20
C SER A 902 -20.95 -0.22 39.68
N TYR A 903 -19.93 0.48 39.18
CA TYR A 903 -19.58 0.54 37.76
C TYR A 903 -19.16 -0.83 37.22
N TRP A 904 -18.41 -1.59 38.02
CA TRP A 904 -17.79 -2.86 37.61
C TRP A 904 -18.76 -4.05 37.51
N LYS A 905 -20.06 -3.83 37.69
CA LYS A 905 -21.07 -4.90 37.62
C LYS A 905 -21.24 -5.41 36.20
N GLY A 906 -21.45 -6.73 36.06
CA GLY A 906 -21.70 -7.39 34.79
C GLY A 906 -20.44 -7.50 33.92
N ASP A 907 -20.62 -7.35 32.60
CA ASP A 907 -19.53 -7.54 31.62
C ASP A 907 -18.62 -6.32 31.48
N LEU A 908 -18.94 -5.19 32.14
CA LEU A 908 -18.19 -3.93 32.04
C LEU A 908 -16.70 -4.11 32.39
N LYS A 909 -16.37 -4.96 33.37
CA LYS A 909 -14.97 -5.27 33.72
C LYS A 909 -14.15 -5.80 32.55
N PHE A 910 -14.75 -6.62 31.67
CA PHE A 910 -14.05 -7.13 30.50
C PHE A 910 -13.94 -6.07 29.40
N LYS A 911 -14.98 -5.24 29.24
CA LYS A 911 -15.00 -4.16 28.23
C LYS A 911 -13.94 -3.10 28.56
N GLU A 912 -13.83 -2.70 29.82
CA GLU A 912 -12.76 -1.82 30.32
C GLU A 912 -11.38 -2.42 30.13
N PHE A 913 -11.20 -3.68 30.53
CA PHE A 913 -9.91 -4.37 30.39
C PHE A 913 -9.43 -4.39 28.93
N ILE A 914 -10.35 -4.59 27.97
CA ILE A 914 -10.04 -4.55 26.53
C ILE A 914 -9.76 -3.13 26.04
N ALA A 915 -10.52 -2.13 26.50
CA ALA A 915 -10.29 -0.72 26.16
C ALA A 915 -8.92 -0.24 26.64
N HIS A 916 -8.53 -0.59 27.88
CA HIS A 916 -7.18 -0.35 28.39
C HIS A 916 -6.13 -1.18 27.64
N ALA A 917 -6.43 -2.40 27.18
CA ALA A 917 -5.48 -3.11 26.31
C ALA A 917 -5.22 -2.35 25.00
N SER A 918 -6.27 -1.75 24.42
CA SER A 918 -6.17 -0.93 23.21
C SER A 918 -5.33 0.32 23.47
N GLU A 919 -5.61 1.06 24.54
CA GLU A 919 -4.86 2.26 24.89
C GLU A 919 -3.36 1.97 25.10
N ASN A 920 -3.03 0.85 25.76
CA ASN A 920 -1.67 0.52 26.16
C ASN A 920 -0.88 0.02 24.95
N TYR A 921 -1.52 -0.72 24.05
CA TYR A 921 -0.89 -1.17 22.81
C TYR A 921 -0.61 -0.01 21.85
N TRP A 922 -1.58 0.90 21.64
CA TRP A 922 -1.48 1.95 20.62
C TRP A 922 -0.85 3.26 21.13
N GLY A 923 -1.14 3.64 22.38
CA GLY A 923 -0.64 4.85 23.04
C GLY A 923 0.63 4.63 23.86
N GLY A 924 0.84 3.40 24.37
CA GLY A 924 1.94 3.07 25.25
C GLY A 924 1.75 3.58 26.67
N ASN A 925 2.26 2.84 27.65
CA ASN A 925 2.26 3.26 29.04
C ASN A 925 3.53 2.78 29.74
N ALA A 926 4.48 3.69 29.93
CA ALA A 926 5.77 3.36 30.52
C ALA A 926 5.64 2.89 31.98
N LEU A 927 4.72 3.51 32.74
CA LEU A 927 4.50 3.18 34.15
C LEU A 927 3.81 1.83 34.30
N PHE A 928 2.84 1.49 33.46
CA PHE A 928 2.27 0.14 33.42
C PHE A 928 3.36 -0.88 33.06
N LYS A 929 4.14 -0.63 32.01
CA LYS A 929 5.24 -1.52 31.61
C LYS A 929 6.29 -1.72 32.71
N GLU A 930 6.52 -0.72 33.54
CA GLU A 930 7.44 -0.79 34.69
C GLU A 930 6.83 -1.57 35.85
N LEU A 931 5.62 -1.20 36.29
CA LEU A 931 5.00 -1.70 37.52
C LEU A 931 4.32 -3.06 37.35
N CYS A 932 3.81 -3.36 36.15
CA CYS A 932 3.15 -4.63 35.84
C CYS A 932 3.54 -5.15 34.43
N PRO A 933 4.84 -5.46 34.21
CA PRO A 933 5.40 -5.77 32.89
C PRO A 933 4.77 -7.00 32.23
N GLU A 934 4.43 -8.02 33.01
CA GLU A 934 3.89 -9.27 32.48
C GLU A 934 2.49 -9.08 31.89
N LEU A 935 1.60 -8.43 32.65
CA LEU A 935 0.24 -8.11 32.20
C LEU A 935 0.27 -7.19 30.99
N TYR A 936 1.07 -6.12 31.04
CA TYR A 936 1.24 -5.20 29.92
C TYR A 936 1.66 -5.92 28.64
N LYS A 937 2.65 -6.82 28.74
CA LYS A 937 3.19 -7.59 27.61
C LYS A 937 2.14 -8.53 27.02
N GLU A 938 1.43 -9.29 27.85
CA GLU A 938 0.44 -10.26 27.34
C GLU A 938 -0.82 -9.55 26.80
N MET A 939 -1.27 -8.43 27.38
CA MET A 939 -2.32 -7.58 26.80
C MET A 939 -1.93 -7.08 25.41
N CYS A 940 -0.71 -6.53 25.28
CA CYS A 940 -0.20 -6.03 23.99
C CYS A 940 -0.10 -7.16 22.95
N LYS A 941 0.36 -8.34 23.36
CA LYS A 941 0.50 -9.51 22.49
C LYS A 941 -0.85 -10.06 22.02
N LEU A 942 -1.86 -10.07 22.90
CA LEU A 942 -3.20 -10.50 22.51
C LEU A 942 -3.86 -9.48 21.56
N MET A 943 -3.68 -8.18 21.80
CA MET A 943 -4.11 -7.13 20.89
C MET A 943 -3.43 -7.26 19.51
N ASP A 944 -2.13 -7.54 19.47
CA ASP A 944 -1.38 -7.78 18.23
C ASP A 944 -1.85 -9.00 17.44
N LYS A 945 -2.32 -10.05 18.13
CA LYS A 945 -2.86 -11.27 17.53
C LYS A 945 -4.27 -11.06 16.95
N MET A 946 -5.07 -10.19 17.55
CA MET A 946 -6.48 -9.99 17.21
C MET A 946 -6.75 -8.80 16.28
N LYS A 947 -5.75 -7.96 16.01
CA LYS A 947 -5.84 -6.87 15.04
C LYS A 947 -5.78 -7.36 13.60
#